data_AF-A0A951WCL8-F1
#
_entry.id   AF-A0A951WCL8-F1
#
_cell.length_a   1.000
_cell.length_b   1.000
_cell.length_c   1.000
_cell.angle_alpha   90.00
_cell.angle_beta   90.00
_cell.angle_gamma   90.00
#
_symmetry.space_group_name_H-M   'P 1'
#
loop_
_entity.id
_entity.type
_entity.pdbx_description
1 polymer ?
#
loop_
_entity_poly.entity_id
_entity_poly.type
_entity_poly.pdbx_seq_one_letter_code
_entity_poly.pdbx_strand_id
1 'polypeptide(L)'
;MNPLYSLLIFPQAYKSGKLSVNLMVLPRNINLLKEPEPGVPSFVESEFELEVMIIDSLEGLPLYSNVTLTLNPEILSKKFDKRKIIESVMKQLELNDGLKVNEDPNLNGDTGAQAHAQKFGPNPVIRKYLPHSYRNSFNFTNPRTRFATTDDEYYCAVKNKEVVPTDAPTNREYISWGKLVAFILRNPVLAEAAGFIYKAEFSLPAGSFEKGGWIFTKFAADSPQSVLPTNSYAARIPALDENRRLFAPVLFPIQDSILNNSSYDQVMQEAIIYNDGFAKIVHADQPVNQDLLQETDTSNPPYKDIGFRLGWDDEQLTIWGNRSLRQKDEVTEMPIDAPLGVFGYKTDVRKGGDAENDPENSWRSQNMICARMNTEIGSGDILFEKDVAFEMPTEVHPSSHGDTKNSGFWLPMYFSSWNGKCMSIPDKETEEIYMLAETRERIQTAEINAVDIQPKKTFHPYYQDPNHQLDLRYGEDYQFRIRFSDISGGGPSVDDDMINGGQNPVANVHFRRNIKAQSMRLLNLEEIRLETEVGTTKDMSELENLLGNDMMLRIKRPELSYPAIAYTGKYTNIQQKLKAKFDSIPKSDDTDKRPQYSISLPDPDVSTFKIIVEVKSLDMDNVLSDSGKESYIVWQEKTFELEADESNENYDFETKIKIVYHDFEQIDLGVNYTDNTPNRLVLPYSRNIRISIVPIVDNADGDYAARFVKEGSPVLLNSFKINPNEKELLSPIAGGLRAYFLRPGEEPESKSVSPMKKLIAKLNKNKTSAELKQLADELDLSARNLTIQGKNGNRVQFGVSSKLQHTLSPESGSVTFASVNEILHRWIIAADF
;
A
#
# COMPACT_ATOMS: atom_id res chain seq x y z
N MET A 1 28.73 -38.13 17.48
CA MET A 1 29.15 -36.72 17.66
C MET A 1 28.20 -35.84 16.87
N ASN A 2 27.97 -34.60 17.28
CA ASN A 2 27.18 -33.67 16.47
C ASN A 2 27.96 -33.35 15.18
N PRO A 3 27.33 -33.37 14.00
CA PRO A 3 28.01 -33.05 12.74
C PRO A 3 28.45 -31.59 12.73
N LEU A 4 29.71 -31.35 12.34
CA LEU A 4 30.28 -30.01 12.23
C LEU A 4 29.96 -29.36 10.88
N TYR A 5 29.77 -30.17 9.84
CA TYR A 5 29.41 -29.72 8.50
C TYR A 5 28.18 -30.45 7.97
N SER A 6 27.41 -29.74 7.14
CA SER A 6 26.40 -30.32 6.26
C SER A 6 26.84 -30.13 4.82
N LEU A 7 26.88 -31.22 4.07
CA LEU A 7 27.26 -31.28 2.67
C LEU A 7 26.00 -31.45 1.83
N LEU A 8 25.72 -30.46 1.02
CA LEU A 8 24.52 -30.38 0.18
C LEU A 8 24.97 -30.32 -1.29
N ILE A 9 24.16 -30.86 -2.20
CA ILE A 9 24.39 -30.80 -3.64
C ILE A 9 23.12 -30.34 -4.34
N PHE A 10 23.25 -29.41 -5.27
CA PHE A 10 22.14 -28.87 -6.06
C PHE A 10 22.43 -29.04 -7.55
N PRO A 11 21.82 -30.01 -8.24
CA PRO A 11 21.98 -30.17 -9.68
C PRO A 11 21.35 -28.99 -10.42
N GLN A 12 22.00 -28.53 -11.48
CA GLN A 12 21.60 -27.34 -12.24
C GLN A 12 21.19 -27.70 -13.68
N ALA A 13 22.00 -28.49 -14.37
CA ALA A 13 21.71 -28.92 -15.74
C ALA A 13 22.49 -30.17 -16.12
N TYR A 14 21.92 -30.91 -17.07
CA TYR A 14 22.62 -31.95 -17.84
C TYR A 14 22.70 -31.50 -19.30
N LYS A 15 23.92 -31.34 -19.81
CA LYS A 15 24.17 -30.90 -21.19
C LYS A 15 25.35 -31.66 -21.80
N SER A 16 25.14 -32.29 -22.94
CA SER A 16 26.19 -32.95 -23.73
C SER A 16 27.04 -33.95 -22.93
N GLY A 17 26.42 -34.75 -22.07
CA GLY A 17 27.10 -35.75 -21.23
C GLY A 17 27.77 -35.19 -19.97
N LYS A 18 27.70 -33.88 -19.72
CA LYS A 18 28.18 -33.23 -18.51
C LYS A 18 27.04 -32.84 -17.58
N LEU A 19 27.26 -33.03 -16.28
CA LEU A 19 26.36 -32.56 -15.23
C LEU A 19 26.98 -31.33 -14.56
N SER A 20 26.24 -30.23 -14.54
CA SER A 20 26.60 -29.03 -13.78
C SER A 20 25.86 -29.03 -12.44
N VAL A 21 26.60 -28.83 -11.35
CA VAL A 21 26.09 -28.88 -9.97
C VAL A 21 26.69 -27.75 -9.13
N ASN A 22 25.96 -27.34 -8.10
CA ASN A 22 26.49 -26.49 -7.04
C ASN A 22 26.66 -27.36 -5.78
N LEU A 23 27.89 -27.46 -5.30
CA LEU A 23 28.23 -28.15 -4.06
C LEU A 23 28.26 -27.12 -2.94
N MET A 24 27.67 -27.44 -1.79
CA MET A 24 27.61 -26.52 -0.66
C MET A 24 28.16 -27.18 0.61
N VAL A 25 29.12 -26.48 1.22
CA VAL A 25 29.75 -26.86 2.49
C VAL A 25 29.22 -25.91 3.56
N LEU A 26 28.29 -26.38 4.38
CA LEU A 26 27.61 -25.57 5.39
C LEU A 26 28.17 -25.87 6.80
N PRO A 27 28.91 -24.95 7.43
CA PRO A 27 29.37 -25.12 8.81
C PRO A 27 28.21 -25.00 9.81
N ARG A 28 28.19 -25.84 10.84
CA ARG A 28 27.11 -25.87 11.85
C ARG A 28 27.54 -25.24 13.17
N ASN A 29 27.27 -23.95 13.31
CA ASN A 29 27.51 -23.16 14.53
C ASN A 29 28.95 -23.25 15.07
N ILE A 30 29.93 -23.34 14.16
CA ILE A 30 31.35 -23.32 14.49
C ILE A 30 31.95 -21.94 14.23
N ASN A 31 33.01 -21.60 14.96
CA ASN A 31 33.81 -20.43 14.69
C ASN A 31 34.68 -20.66 13.45
N LEU A 32 34.43 -19.92 12.37
CA LEU A 32 35.07 -20.15 11.07
C LEU A 32 36.59 -19.87 11.07
N LEU A 33 37.08 -19.09 12.04
CA LEU A 33 38.48 -18.68 12.16
C LEU A 33 39.32 -19.63 13.02
N LYS A 34 38.69 -20.59 13.70
CA LYS A 34 39.35 -21.54 14.60
C LYS A 34 39.37 -22.93 13.99
N GLU A 35 40.39 -23.70 14.34
CA GLU A 35 40.44 -25.13 14.00
C GLU A 35 39.24 -25.85 14.64
N PRO A 36 38.46 -26.63 13.86
CA PRO A 36 37.32 -27.38 14.39
C PRO A 36 37.78 -28.52 15.32
N GLU A 37 38.90 -29.16 14.98
CA GLU A 37 39.58 -30.19 15.77
C GLU A 37 41.10 -30.01 15.63
N PRO A 38 41.92 -30.45 16.61
CA PRO A 38 43.37 -30.29 16.57
C PRO A 38 43.98 -30.89 15.29
N GLY A 39 44.72 -30.08 14.53
CA GLY A 39 45.38 -30.53 13.30
C GLY A 39 44.50 -30.53 12.06
N VAL A 40 43.24 -30.13 12.17
CA VAL A 40 42.36 -29.87 11.02
C VAL A 40 42.31 -28.35 10.79
N PRO A 41 42.64 -27.85 9.58
CA PRO A 41 42.60 -26.41 9.31
C PRO A 41 41.23 -25.79 9.61
N SER A 42 41.23 -24.52 10.04
CA SER A 42 39.99 -23.74 10.17
C SER A 42 39.27 -23.60 8.82
N PHE A 43 37.97 -23.27 8.83
CA PHE A 43 37.19 -23.15 7.60
C PHE A 43 37.81 -22.18 6.59
N VAL A 44 38.33 -21.04 7.08
CA VAL A 44 38.91 -19.99 6.23
C VAL A 44 40.28 -20.35 5.64
N GLU A 45 41.01 -21.28 6.26
CA GLU A 45 42.31 -21.78 5.76
C GLU A 45 42.16 -23.09 4.96
N SER A 46 40.96 -23.65 4.90
CA SER A 46 40.70 -24.94 4.26
C SER A 46 40.51 -24.80 2.76
N GLU A 47 41.29 -25.51 1.96
CA GLU A 47 40.95 -25.82 0.57
C GLU A 47 40.21 -27.16 0.55
N PHE A 48 38.90 -27.14 0.33
CA PHE A 48 38.10 -28.37 0.37
C PHE A 48 38.29 -29.18 -0.91
N GLU A 49 38.75 -30.41 -0.74
CA GLU A 49 38.75 -31.43 -1.80
C GLU A 49 37.46 -32.23 -1.67
N LEU A 50 36.64 -32.20 -2.73
CA LEU A 50 35.29 -32.75 -2.73
C LEU A 50 35.19 -33.87 -3.77
N GLU A 51 34.49 -34.93 -3.42
CA GLU A 51 34.10 -36.01 -4.32
C GLU A 51 32.59 -35.99 -4.53
N VAL A 52 32.15 -36.37 -5.73
CA VAL A 52 30.74 -36.59 -6.05
C VAL A 52 30.50 -38.09 -6.12
N MET A 53 29.51 -38.53 -5.34
CA MET A 53 29.09 -39.91 -5.23
C MET A 53 27.79 -40.10 -5.98
N ILE A 54 27.71 -41.15 -6.80
CA ILE A 54 26.57 -41.46 -7.66
C ILE A 54 25.94 -42.78 -7.21
N ILE A 55 24.61 -42.79 -7.16
CA ILE A 55 23.80 -43.99 -7.00
C ILE A 55 22.90 -44.08 -8.24
N ASP A 56 23.22 -45.00 -9.14
CA ASP A 56 22.51 -45.16 -10.42
C ASP A 56 21.26 -46.05 -10.30
N SER A 57 20.42 -45.74 -9.31
CA SER A 57 19.15 -46.42 -9.07
C SER A 57 18.25 -45.57 -8.18
N LEU A 58 16.94 -45.61 -8.44
CA LEU A 58 15.90 -45.06 -7.56
C LEU A 58 15.26 -46.13 -6.65
N GLU A 59 15.84 -47.34 -6.59
CA GLU A 59 15.38 -48.38 -5.67
C GLU A 59 15.72 -48.01 -4.22
N GLY A 60 14.71 -47.46 -3.52
CA GLY A 60 14.82 -47.08 -2.11
C GLY A 60 15.45 -45.71 -1.87
N LEU A 61 15.62 -45.39 -0.59
CA LEU A 61 16.31 -44.18 -0.14
C LEU A 61 17.84 -44.30 -0.35
N PRO A 62 18.56 -43.18 -0.51
CA PRO A 62 19.96 -43.21 -0.85
C PRO A 62 20.84 -43.66 0.34
N LEU A 63 21.66 -44.68 0.12
CA LEU A 63 22.55 -45.28 1.13
C LEU A 63 24.01 -45.26 0.68
N TYR A 64 24.93 -45.22 1.64
CA TYR A 64 26.36 -45.33 1.34
C TYR A 64 26.73 -46.65 0.66
N SER A 65 26.03 -47.74 1.00
CA SER A 65 26.24 -49.06 0.38
C SER A 65 25.83 -49.12 -1.10
N ASN A 66 25.02 -48.17 -1.56
CA ASN A 66 24.44 -48.21 -2.91
C ASN A 66 25.23 -47.36 -3.92
N VAL A 67 26.34 -46.75 -3.50
CA VAL A 67 27.19 -45.95 -4.39
C VAL A 67 27.74 -46.84 -5.50
N THR A 68 27.47 -46.44 -6.74
CA THR A 68 27.93 -47.14 -7.95
C THR A 68 29.18 -46.51 -8.54
N LEU A 69 29.38 -45.20 -8.36
CA LEU A 69 30.51 -44.46 -8.91
C LEU A 69 30.92 -43.29 -8.00
N THR A 70 32.22 -43.03 -7.95
CA THR A 70 32.83 -41.85 -7.31
C THR A 70 33.59 -41.07 -8.36
N LEU A 71 33.34 -39.76 -8.44
CA LEU A 71 33.92 -38.86 -9.43
C LEU A 71 34.53 -37.63 -8.74
N ASN A 72 35.62 -37.13 -9.33
CA ASN A 72 36.22 -35.86 -8.93
C ASN A 72 35.64 -34.74 -9.80
N PRO A 73 34.89 -33.79 -9.23
CA PRO A 73 34.34 -32.66 -9.96
C PRO A 73 35.42 -31.66 -10.37
N GLU A 74 35.27 -31.05 -11.54
CA GLU A 74 36.00 -29.85 -11.94
C GLU A 74 35.34 -28.64 -11.28
N ILE A 75 36.06 -28.00 -10.33
CA ILE A 75 35.57 -26.79 -9.65
C ILE A 75 35.77 -25.57 -10.55
N LEU A 76 34.67 -24.91 -10.92
CA LEU A 76 34.63 -23.73 -11.78
C LEU A 76 34.63 -22.41 -11.00
N SER A 77 34.40 -22.46 -9.68
CA SER A 77 34.35 -21.26 -8.84
C SER A 77 35.67 -20.51 -8.80
N LYS A 78 35.59 -19.18 -8.86
CA LYS A 78 36.75 -18.29 -8.70
C LYS A 78 37.30 -18.43 -7.28
N LYS A 79 38.61 -18.60 -7.15
CA LYS A 79 39.28 -18.64 -5.84
C LYS A 79 39.40 -17.24 -5.24
N PHE A 80 38.97 -17.10 -4.00
CA PHE A 80 39.12 -15.89 -3.18
C PHE A 80 39.78 -16.25 -1.85
N ASP A 81 40.38 -15.25 -1.21
CA ASP A 81 40.92 -15.38 0.15
C ASP A 81 39.77 -15.35 1.18
N LYS A 82 39.27 -16.54 1.54
CA LYS A 82 38.09 -16.70 2.41
C LYS A 82 38.20 -15.92 3.72
N ARG A 83 39.40 -15.88 4.32
CA ARG A 83 39.64 -15.13 5.57
C ARG A 83 39.37 -13.65 5.35
N LYS A 84 39.95 -13.04 4.31
CA LYS A 84 39.73 -11.62 4.00
C LYS A 84 38.26 -11.31 3.73
N ILE A 85 37.55 -12.19 3.03
CA ILE A 85 36.11 -12.02 2.77
C ILE A 85 35.34 -11.96 4.09
N ILE A 86 35.48 -12.99 4.93
CA ILE A 86 34.72 -13.11 6.19
C ILE A 86 35.07 -11.98 7.16
N GLU A 87 36.34 -11.65 7.34
CA GLU A 87 36.78 -10.54 8.19
C GLU A 87 36.27 -9.17 7.67
N SER A 88 36.20 -8.99 6.35
CA SER A 88 35.64 -7.78 5.74
C SER A 88 34.14 -7.65 5.98
N VAL A 89 33.38 -8.74 5.84
CA VAL A 89 31.94 -8.75 6.15
C VAL A 89 31.71 -8.42 7.63
N MET A 90 32.46 -9.05 8.54
CA MET A 90 32.39 -8.77 9.98
C MET A 90 32.65 -7.29 10.27
N LYS A 91 33.71 -6.72 9.68
CA LYS A 91 34.05 -5.31 9.85
C LYS A 91 32.97 -4.37 9.32
N GLN A 92 32.35 -4.69 8.18
CA GLN A 92 31.27 -3.88 7.61
C GLN A 92 30.00 -3.92 8.47
N LEU A 93 29.64 -5.09 9.01
CA LEU A 93 28.52 -5.23 9.95
C LEU A 93 28.75 -4.42 11.23
N GLU A 94 29.97 -4.42 11.77
CA GLU A 94 30.30 -3.64 12.95
C GLU A 94 30.27 -2.13 12.66
N LEU A 95 30.84 -1.69 11.53
CA LEU A 95 30.90 -0.26 11.16
C LEU A 95 29.53 0.35 10.82
N ASN A 96 28.67 -0.38 10.10
CA ASN A 96 27.41 0.15 9.60
C ASN A 96 26.23 -0.11 10.55
N ASP A 97 26.21 -1.27 11.20
CA ASP A 97 25.07 -1.72 12.01
C ASP A 97 25.41 -1.89 13.51
N GLY A 98 26.68 -1.76 13.90
CA GLY A 98 27.14 -1.99 15.28
C GLY A 98 27.10 -3.48 15.69
N LEU A 99 26.95 -4.39 14.74
CA LEU A 99 26.78 -5.83 14.97
C LEU A 99 28.15 -6.52 15.09
N LYS A 100 28.38 -7.18 16.23
CA LYS A 100 29.61 -7.96 16.51
C LYS A 100 29.33 -9.45 16.51
N VAL A 101 30.19 -10.23 15.88
CA VAL A 101 30.08 -11.70 15.90
C VAL A 101 30.70 -12.23 17.19
N ASN A 102 29.97 -13.07 17.93
CA ASN A 102 30.44 -13.65 19.18
C ASN A 102 30.02 -15.13 19.30
N GLU A 103 30.89 -15.93 19.92
CA GLU A 103 30.64 -17.36 20.18
C GLU A 103 29.91 -17.63 21.50
N ASP A 104 29.90 -16.69 22.45
CA ASP A 104 29.22 -16.85 23.75
C ASP A 104 27.68 -16.78 23.60
N PRO A 105 26.96 -17.89 23.87
CA PRO A 105 25.50 -17.95 23.84
C PRO A 105 24.81 -16.92 24.74
N ASN A 106 25.46 -16.51 25.83
CA ASN A 106 24.89 -15.53 26.77
C ASN A 106 24.89 -14.12 26.20
N LEU A 107 25.84 -13.81 25.30
CA LEU A 107 25.95 -12.52 24.64
C LEU A 107 25.11 -12.46 23.36
N ASN A 108 25.23 -13.49 22.51
CA ASN A 108 24.56 -13.52 21.20
C ASN A 108 23.10 -14.04 21.25
N GLY A 109 22.68 -14.61 22.38
CA GLY A 109 21.33 -15.15 22.61
C GLY A 109 20.97 -16.41 21.81
N ASP A 110 21.93 -17.00 21.10
CA ASP A 110 21.74 -18.20 20.29
C ASP A 110 21.81 -19.45 21.18
N THR A 111 20.68 -20.15 21.27
CA THR A 111 20.52 -21.38 22.07
C THR A 111 20.40 -22.62 21.18
N GLY A 112 20.61 -22.47 19.87
CA GLY A 112 20.34 -23.49 18.87
C GLY A 112 18.86 -23.57 18.48
N ALA A 113 18.59 -24.05 17.25
CA ALA A 113 17.26 -24.01 16.65
C ALA A 113 16.17 -24.74 17.46
N GLN A 114 16.46 -25.93 18.01
CA GLN A 114 15.49 -26.70 18.78
C GLN A 114 15.13 -26.04 20.12
N ALA A 115 16.13 -25.58 20.89
CA ALA A 115 15.87 -24.89 22.14
C ALA A 115 15.18 -23.53 21.91
N HIS A 116 15.50 -22.86 20.80
CA HIS A 116 14.84 -21.62 20.39
C HIS A 116 13.37 -21.87 20.02
N ALA A 117 13.07 -22.92 19.25
CA ALA A 117 11.70 -23.29 18.87
C ALA A 117 10.83 -23.59 20.10
N GLN A 118 11.38 -24.27 21.12
CA GLN A 118 10.68 -24.56 22.37
C GLN A 118 10.25 -23.32 23.17
N LYS A 119 10.87 -22.14 22.94
CA LYS A 119 10.44 -20.88 23.57
C LYS A 119 9.04 -20.45 23.15
N PHE A 120 8.61 -20.88 21.96
CA PHE A 120 7.32 -20.51 21.36
C PHE A 120 6.24 -21.57 21.58
N GLY A 121 6.44 -22.49 22.53
CA GLY A 121 5.47 -23.51 22.91
C GLY A 121 5.89 -24.94 22.54
N PRO A 122 5.10 -25.94 22.97
CA PRO A 122 5.45 -27.36 22.80
C PRO A 122 5.39 -27.84 21.34
N ASN A 123 4.63 -27.14 20.48
CA ASN A 123 4.51 -27.42 19.04
C ASN A 123 4.27 -26.11 18.30
N PRO A 124 5.32 -25.32 17.99
CA PRO A 124 5.15 -24.13 17.16
C PRO A 124 4.69 -24.55 15.76
N VAL A 125 3.72 -23.81 15.23
CA VAL A 125 3.10 -24.09 13.92
C VAL A 125 3.10 -22.83 13.06
N ILE A 126 3.16 -23.04 11.75
CA ILE A 126 2.97 -22.01 10.74
C ILE A 126 1.59 -22.23 10.12
N ARG A 127 0.73 -21.22 10.18
CA ARG A 127 -0.59 -21.22 9.57
C ARG A 127 -0.62 -20.35 8.32
N LYS A 128 -1.61 -20.57 7.46
CA LYS A 128 -1.80 -19.80 6.23
C LYS A 128 -3.28 -19.67 5.91
N TYR A 129 -3.75 -18.43 5.75
CA TYR A 129 -5.05 -18.19 5.13
C TYR A 129 -4.94 -18.34 3.61
N LEU A 130 -5.88 -19.07 3.02
CA LEU A 130 -5.98 -19.29 1.59
C LEU A 130 -6.90 -18.22 0.96
N PRO A 131 -6.35 -17.23 0.23
CA PRO A 131 -7.13 -16.15 -0.36
C PRO A 131 -8.12 -16.66 -1.41
N HIS A 132 -9.11 -15.84 -1.76
CA HIS A 132 -10.07 -16.16 -2.83
C HIS A 132 -9.37 -16.37 -4.18
N SER A 133 -8.35 -15.58 -4.49
CA SER A 133 -7.53 -15.73 -5.69
C SER A 133 -6.88 -17.12 -5.79
N TYR A 134 -6.33 -17.65 -4.68
CA TYR A 134 -5.80 -19.02 -4.62
C TYR A 134 -6.91 -20.05 -4.86
N ARG A 135 -8.02 -19.95 -4.12
CA ARG A 135 -9.15 -20.89 -4.21
C ARG A 135 -9.81 -20.91 -5.59
N ASN A 136 -9.79 -19.78 -6.30
CA ASN A 136 -10.36 -19.65 -7.63
C ASN A 136 -9.36 -20.02 -8.76
N SER A 137 -8.08 -20.22 -8.44
CA SER A 137 -7.06 -20.51 -9.45
C SER A 137 -7.09 -21.95 -9.97
N PHE A 138 -7.68 -22.89 -9.23
CA PHE A 138 -7.86 -24.28 -9.65
C PHE A 138 -9.16 -24.85 -9.08
N ASN A 139 -9.44 -26.13 -9.33
CA ASN A 139 -10.62 -26.81 -8.77
C ASN A 139 -10.44 -27.11 -7.27
N PHE A 140 -10.46 -26.06 -6.46
CA PHE A 140 -10.32 -26.12 -5.01
C PHE A 140 -11.57 -26.70 -4.36
N THR A 141 -11.39 -27.61 -3.40
CA THR A 141 -12.49 -28.23 -2.65
C THR A 141 -12.29 -28.08 -1.15
N ASN A 142 -11.14 -28.50 -0.65
CA ASN A 142 -10.72 -28.32 0.74
C ASN A 142 -9.20 -28.18 0.84
N PRO A 143 -8.69 -27.58 1.92
CA PRO A 143 -7.26 -27.55 2.17
C PRO A 143 -6.65 -28.97 2.29
N ARG A 144 -5.46 -29.16 1.73
CA ARG A 144 -4.58 -30.33 1.79
C ARG A 144 -3.84 -30.46 3.11
N THR A 145 -3.61 -29.34 3.81
CA THR A 145 -2.94 -29.28 5.12
C THR A 145 -3.89 -28.75 6.17
N ARG A 146 -3.81 -29.28 7.40
CA ARG A 146 -4.64 -28.82 8.53
C ARG A 146 -4.22 -27.45 9.06
N PHE A 147 -3.09 -26.92 8.59
CA PHE A 147 -2.57 -25.60 8.97
C PHE A 147 -3.00 -24.49 8.01
N ALA A 148 -3.73 -24.82 6.94
CA ALA A 148 -4.33 -23.87 6.04
C ALA A 148 -5.79 -23.60 6.41
N THR A 149 -6.18 -22.33 6.47
CA THR A 149 -7.52 -21.88 6.87
C THR A 149 -8.18 -21.08 5.76
N THR A 150 -9.51 -21.03 5.79
CA THR A 150 -10.33 -20.30 4.79
C THR A 150 -11.37 -19.38 5.45
N ASP A 151 -11.36 -19.32 6.78
CA ASP A 151 -12.28 -18.56 7.62
C ASP A 151 -11.61 -17.30 8.17
N ASP A 152 -12.30 -16.62 9.09
CA ASP A 152 -11.89 -15.34 9.65
C ASP A 152 -10.77 -15.45 10.71
N GLU A 153 -10.16 -16.64 10.90
CA GLU A 153 -9.08 -16.83 11.88
C GLU A 153 -7.92 -15.87 11.61
N TYR A 154 -7.52 -15.70 10.34
CA TYR A 154 -6.43 -14.80 9.98
C TYR A 154 -6.80 -13.33 10.17
N TYR A 155 -8.03 -12.96 9.81
CA TYR A 155 -8.54 -11.61 10.04
C TYR A 155 -8.53 -11.28 11.54
N CYS A 156 -9.03 -12.19 12.38
CA CYS A 156 -8.97 -12.09 13.83
C CYS A 156 -7.53 -11.99 14.34
N ALA A 157 -6.61 -12.83 13.85
CA ALA A 157 -5.21 -12.82 14.26
C ALA A 157 -4.50 -11.49 13.92
N VAL A 158 -4.82 -10.87 12.78
CA VAL A 158 -4.21 -9.61 12.35
C VAL A 158 -4.83 -8.41 13.06
N LYS A 159 -6.15 -8.39 13.30
CA LYS A 159 -6.86 -7.23 13.88
C LYS A 159 -6.90 -7.25 15.41
N ASN A 160 -7.09 -8.41 16.03
CA ASN A 160 -7.24 -8.55 17.48
C ASN A 160 -5.90 -8.93 18.13
N LYS A 161 -4.86 -8.13 17.88
CA LYS A 161 -3.53 -8.38 18.45
C LYS A 161 -3.54 -8.20 19.96
N GLU A 162 -2.97 -9.16 20.70
CA GLU A 162 -2.64 -8.92 22.10
C GLU A 162 -1.63 -7.76 22.19
N VAL A 163 -1.94 -6.78 23.04
CA VAL A 163 -1.19 -5.52 23.12
C VAL A 163 0.16 -5.69 23.83
N VAL A 164 0.35 -6.78 24.58
CA VAL A 164 1.60 -7.05 25.31
C VAL A 164 2.49 -7.95 24.44
N PRO A 165 3.64 -7.46 23.95
CA PRO A 165 4.57 -8.31 23.22
C PRO A 165 5.06 -9.42 24.15
N THR A 166 4.84 -10.68 23.79
CA THR A 166 5.35 -11.83 24.57
C THR A 166 6.83 -12.09 24.33
N ASP A 167 7.40 -11.51 23.27
CA ASP A 167 8.77 -11.76 22.85
C ASP A 167 9.74 -10.77 23.51
N ALA A 168 10.81 -11.29 24.11
CA ALA A 168 11.87 -10.46 24.67
C ALA A 168 12.65 -9.76 23.54
N PRO A 169 13.00 -8.46 23.68
CA PRO A 169 13.81 -7.77 22.70
C PRO A 169 15.16 -8.47 22.55
N THR A 170 15.54 -8.82 21.32
CA THR A 170 16.83 -9.43 21.02
C THR A 170 17.95 -8.42 21.26
N ASN A 171 19.04 -8.85 21.92
CA ASN A 171 20.25 -8.04 21.99
C ASN A 171 20.75 -7.80 20.55
N ARG A 172 20.78 -6.53 20.14
CA ARG A 172 21.18 -6.12 18.79
C ARG A 172 22.68 -5.84 18.66
N GLU A 173 23.46 -5.99 19.72
CA GLU A 173 24.92 -5.77 19.64
C GLU A 173 25.67 -7.02 19.15
N TYR A 174 25.20 -8.23 19.50
CA TYR A 174 25.91 -9.47 19.20
C TYR A 174 25.10 -10.43 18.33
N ILE A 175 25.77 -11.07 17.36
CA ILE A 175 25.23 -12.14 16.52
C ILE A 175 26.07 -13.40 16.62
N SER A 176 25.46 -14.57 16.41
CA SER A 176 26.16 -15.85 16.37
C SER A 176 26.81 -16.08 15.01
N TRP A 177 27.75 -17.03 14.95
CA TRP A 177 28.36 -17.49 13.69
C TRP A 177 27.31 -18.04 12.71
N GLY A 178 26.28 -18.73 13.20
CA GLY A 178 25.16 -19.19 12.37
C GLY A 178 24.41 -18.04 11.68
N LYS A 179 24.18 -16.92 12.39
CA LYS A 179 23.56 -15.72 11.80
C LYS A 179 24.46 -15.05 10.77
N LEU A 180 25.78 -15.02 10.99
CA LEU A 180 26.74 -14.51 10.00
C LEU A 180 26.71 -15.37 8.72
N VAL A 181 26.75 -16.69 8.85
CA VAL A 181 26.67 -17.63 7.72
C VAL A 181 25.37 -17.44 6.95
N ALA A 182 24.23 -17.37 7.66
CA ALA A 182 22.93 -17.11 7.04
C ALA A 182 22.89 -15.76 6.30
N PHE A 183 23.50 -14.71 6.86
CA PHE A 183 23.61 -13.41 6.20
C PHE A 183 24.41 -13.49 4.90
N ILE A 184 25.54 -14.20 4.90
CA ILE A 184 26.38 -14.38 3.71
C ILE A 184 25.63 -15.16 2.62
N LEU A 185 24.91 -16.22 3.00
CA LEU A 185 24.17 -17.10 2.06
C LEU A 185 23.05 -16.39 1.29
N ARG A 186 22.53 -15.27 1.79
CA ARG A 186 21.53 -14.47 1.07
C ARG A 186 22.06 -13.83 -0.21
N ASN A 187 23.38 -13.72 -0.35
CA ASN A 187 24.02 -13.31 -1.60
C ASN A 187 24.87 -14.47 -2.13
N PRO A 188 24.38 -15.21 -3.14
CA PRO A 188 25.08 -16.39 -3.67
C PRO A 188 26.50 -16.11 -4.15
N VAL A 189 26.77 -14.91 -4.70
CA VAL A 189 28.10 -14.54 -5.17
C VAL A 189 29.05 -14.28 -4.00
N LEU A 190 28.56 -13.63 -2.94
CA LEU A 190 29.32 -13.49 -1.70
C LEU A 190 29.58 -14.84 -1.02
N ALA A 191 28.59 -15.74 -1.05
CA ALA A 191 28.71 -17.08 -0.48
C ALA A 191 29.67 -17.99 -1.26
N GLU A 192 29.71 -17.87 -2.58
CA GLU A 192 30.74 -18.48 -3.43
C GLU A 192 32.13 -17.94 -3.07
N ALA A 193 32.29 -16.62 -2.98
CA ALA A 193 33.57 -16.00 -2.60
C ALA A 193 34.02 -16.35 -1.17
N ALA A 194 33.08 -16.51 -0.23
CA ALA A 194 33.36 -16.94 1.13
C ALA A 194 33.68 -18.45 1.23
N GLY A 195 33.54 -19.21 0.15
CA GLY A 195 33.85 -20.64 0.11
C GLY A 195 32.77 -21.56 0.68
N PHE A 196 31.52 -21.11 0.75
CA PHE A 196 30.38 -21.95 1.12
C PHE A 196 29.78 -22.70 -0.08
N ILE A 197 29.88 -22.11 -1.27
CA ILE A 197 29.33 -22.65 -2.52
C ILE A 197 30.47 -22.88 -3.51
N TYR A 198 30.44 -24.03 -4.17
CA TYR A 198 31.36 -24.43 -5.23
C TYR A 198 30.57 -24.83 -6.47
N LYS A 199 30.71 -24.08 -7.55
CA LYS A 199 30.19 -24.45 -8.87
C LYS A 199 31.09 -25.51 -9.47
N ALA A 200 30.51 -26.60 -9.93
CA ALA A 200 31.26 -27.77 -10.36
C ALA A 200 30.64 -28.45 -11.58
N GLU A 201 31.48 -29.08 -12.39
CA GLU A 201 31.07 -29.92 -13.51
C GLU A 201 31.80 -31.27 -13.50
N PHE A 202 31.13 -32.31 -13.99
CA PHE A 202 31.77 -33.60 -14.23
C PHE A 202 31.09 -34.34 -15.38
N SER A 203 31.86 -35.21 -16.04
CA SER A 203 31.36 -36.02 -17.16
C SER A 203 30.77 -37.32 -16.63
N LEU A 204 29.59 -37.69 -17.13
CA LEU A 204 28.93 -38.94 -16.78
C LEU A 204 29.32 -40.05 -17.77
N PRO A 205 29.62 -41.27 -17.29
CA PRO A 205 29.71 -42.44 -18.18
C PRO A 205 28.42 -42.66 -18.96
N ALA A 206 28.53 -43.20 -20.17
CA ALA A 206 27.37 -43.55 -20.99
C ALA A 206 26.43 -44.52 -20.25
N GLY A 207 25.12 -44.25 -20.29
CA GLY A 207 24.10 -45.05 -19.61
C GLY A 207 23.84 -44.68 -18.14
N SER A 208 24.58 -43.73 -17.57
CA SER A 208 24.32 -43.24 -16.21
C SER A 208 22.97 -42.53 -16.13
N PHE A 209 22.18 -42.82 -15.11
CA PHE A 209 20.86 -42.25 -14.85
C PHE A 209 19.80 -42.50 -15.92
N GLU A 210 19.91 -43.58 -16.72
CA GLU A 210 18.85 -43.98 -17.68
C GLU A 210 17.47 -44.14 -17.01
N LYS A 211 17.46 -44.59 -15.75
CA LYS A 211 16.24 -44.73 -14.93
C LYS A 211 16.15 -43.70 -13.80
N GLY A 212 17.03 -42.70 -13.81
CA GLY A 212 17.25 -41.78 -12.69
C GLY A 212 18.03 -42.41 -11.54
N GLY A 213 18.36 -41.59 -10.54
CA GLY A 213 19.16 -42.00 -9.40
C GLY A 213 19.40 -40.88 -8.40
N TRP A 214 20.53 -40.94 -7.69
CA TRP A 214 20.90 -39.96 -6.68
C TRP A 214 22.34 -39.49 -6.86
N ILE A 215 22.59 -38.23 -6.47
CA ILE A 215 23.93 -37.69 -6.30
C ILE A 215 24.09 -37.07 -4.92
N PHE A 216 25.27 -37.19 -4.33
CA PHE A 216 25.65 -36.47 -3.10
C PHE A 216 27.14 -36.16 -3.12
N THR A 217 27.60 -35.33 -2.18
CA THR A 217 29.01 -34.97 -2.06
C THR A 217 29.59 -35.34 -0.69
N LYS A 218 30.89 -35.59 -0.69
CA LYS A 218 31.72 -35.89 0.48
C LYS A 218 33.05 -35.16 0.36
N PHE A 219 33.72 -34.96 1.50
CA PHE A 219 35.14 -34.66 1.49
C PHE A 219 35.91 -35.86 0.94
N ALA A 220 36.87 -35.58 0.06
CA ALA A 220 37.77 -36.60 -0.48
C ALA A 220 38.54 -37.30 0.65
N ALA A 221 38.93 -38.56 0.47
CA ALA A 221 39.54 -39.35 1.54
C ALA A 221 40.87 -38.75 2.06
N ASP A 222 41.62 -38.08 1.18
CA ASP A 222 42.87 -37.37 1.42
C ASP A 222 42.69 -35.94 1.96
N SER A 223 41.48 -35.40 1.88
CA SER A 223 41.15 -34.09 2.46
C SER A 223 41.35 -34.10 3.98
N PRO A 224 42.00 -33.08 4.57
CA PRO A 224 42.13 -32.96 6.03
C PRO A 224 40.79 -32.98 6.78
N GLN A 225 39.70 -32.62 6.11
CA GLN A 225 38.34 -32.55 6.66
C GLN A 225 37.60 -33.89 6.62
N SER A 226 38.16 -34.94 6.00
CA SER A 226 37.54 -36.26 5.88
C SER A 226 37.30 -36.95 7.23
N VAL A 227 38.07 -36.58 8.25
CA VAL A 227 37.94 -37.11 9.62
C VAL A 227 36.79 -36.48 10.42
N LEU A 228 36.25 -35.34 9.96
CA LEU A 228 35.24 -34.60 10.69
C LEU A 228 33.86 -35.23 10.56
N PRO A 229 33.00 -35.16 11.60
CA PRO A 229 31.63 -35.64 11.50
C PRO A 229 30.82 -34.74 10.55
N THR A 230 30.25 -35.34 9.51
CA THR A 230 29.47 -34.64 8.48
C THR A 230 28.11 -35.27 8.26
N ASN A 231 27.11 -34.45 7.93
CA ASN A 231 25.86 -34.92 7.34
C ASN A 231 25.91 -34.68 5.84
N SER A 232 25.80 -35.73 5.04
CA SER A 232 25.65 -35.63 3.58
C SER A 232 24.20 -35.81 3.18
N TYR A 233 23.75 -34.98 2.24
CA TYR A 233 22.42 -35.08 1.67
C TYR A 233 22.50 -35.25 0.16
N ALA A 234 21.66 -36.14 -0.38
CA ALA A 234 21.53 -36.39 -1.80
C ALA A 234 20.42 -35.58 -2.46
N ALA A 235 20.68 -35.21 -3.70
CA ALA A 235 19.67 -34.75 -4.64
C ALA A 235 19.19 -35.93 -5.51
N ARG A 236 17.89 -35.97 -5.75
CA ARG A 236 17.29 -36.89 -6.72
C ARG A 236 17.57 -36.41 -8.14
N ILE A 237 18.04 -37.32 -8.99
CA ILE A 237 18.21 -37.09 -10.42
C ILE A 237 17.11 -37.85 -11.17
N PRO A 238 16.26 -37.16 -11.95
CA PRO A 238 15.31 -37.82 -12.84
C PRO A 238 16.05 -38.55 -13.97
N ALA A 239 15.33 -39.38 -14.75
CA ALA A 239 15.93 -40.02 -15.91
C ALA A 239 16.57 -38.99 -16.85
N LEU A 240 17.79 -39.29 -17.31
CA LEU A 240 18.58 -38.47 -18.21
C LEU A 240 18.72 -39.18 -19.56
N ASP A 241 17.90 -38.77 -20.53
CA ASP A 241 17.90 -39.23 -21.92
C ASP A 241 18.27 -38.10 -22.91
N GLU A 242 17.97 -36.86 -22.54
CA GLU A 242 18.28 -35.66 -23.31
C GLU A 242 18.83 -34.52 -22.44
N ASN A 243 19.29 -33.44 -23.09
CA ASN A 243 19.70 -32.23 -22.41
C ASN A 243 18.52 -31.66 -21.62
N ARG A 244 18.66 -31.51 -20.31
CA ARG A 244 17.59 -30.99 -19.45
C ARG A 244 18.11 -30.16 -18.30
N ARG A 245 17.27 -29.24 -17.84
CA ARG A 245 17.46 -28.57 -16.57
C ARG A 245 17.15 -29.52 -15.42
N LEU A 246 17.81 -29.26 -14.29
CA LEU A 246 17.67 -30.04 -13.08
C LEU A 246 17.49 -29.08 -11.91
N PHE A 247 16.65 -29.49 -10.97
CA PHE A 247 16.42 -28.76 -9.74
C PHE A 247 16.14 -29.76 -8.61
N ALA A 248 16.69 -29.52 -7.43
CA ALA A 248 16.42 -30.31 -6.24
C ALA A 248 15.56 -29.50 -5.25
N PRO A 249 14.23 -29.68 -5.26
CA PRO A 249 13.35 -28.94 -4.36
C PRO A 249 13.52 -29.36 -2.90
N VAL A 250 13.98 -30.58 -2.66
CA VAL A 250 14.24 -31.18 -1.35
C VAL A 250 15.41 -32.14 -1.46
N LEU A 251 16.16 -32.28 -0.38
CA LEU A 251 17.30 -33.19 -0.28
C LEU A 251 17.01 -34.33 0.70
N PHE A 252 17.70 -35.45 0.51
CA PHE A 252 17.50 -36.68 1.28
C PHE A 252 18.77 -37.04 2.05
N PRO A 253 18.71 -37.37 3.35
CA PRO A 253 19.89 -37.73 4.12
C PRO A 253 20.47 -39.05 3.61
N ILE A 254 21.80 -39.12 3.47
CA ILE A 254 22.48 -40.39 3.22
C ILE A 254 22.66 -41.14 4.53
N GLN A 255 22.33 -42.42 4.52
CA GLN A 255 22.39 -43.27 5.70
C GLN A 255 23.21 -44.54 5.45
N ASP A 256 23.68 -45.16 6.54
CA ASP A 256 24.40 -46.44 6.50
C ASP A 256 23.45 -47.63 6.37
N SER A 257 22.17 -47.48 6.73
CA SER A 257 21.18 -48.54 6.72
C SER A 257 19.79 -48.01 6.37
N ILE A 258 18.94 -48.88 5.83
CA ILE A 258 17.57 -48.54 5.42
C ILE A 258 16.75 -48.14 6.65
N LEU A 259 16.28 -46.90 6.70
CA LEU A 259 15.17 -46.48 7.54
C LEU A 259 13.89 -46.48 6.70
N ASN A 260 13.12 -47.56 6.76
CA ASN A 260 11.78 -47.61 6.15
C ASN A 260 10.85 -46.72 6.97
N ASN A 261 10.58 -45.52 6.48
CA ASN A 261 9.59 -44.61 7.05
C ASN A 261 8.65 -44.11 5.94
N SER A 262 7.34 -44.39 6.07
CA SER A 262 6.30 -43.93 5.15
C SER A 262 6.23 -42.40 5.03
N SER A 263 6.79 -41.65 5.99
CA SER A 263 6.89 -40.19 5.92
C SER A 263 7.66 -39.69 4.69
N TYR A 264 8.53 -40.49 4.07
CA TYR A 264 9.30 -40.07 2.89
C TYR A 264 8.53 -40.16 1.57
N ASP A 265 7.37 -40.82 1.52
CA ASP A 265 6.58 -40.97 0.29
C ASP A 265 6.13 -39.61 -0.26
N GLN A 266 5.64 -38.73 0.61
CA GLN A 266 5.24 -37.37 0.25
C GLN A 266 6.45 -36.54 -0.21
N VAL A 267 7.60 -36.68 0.46
CA VAL A 267 8.84 -35.99 0.08
C VAL A 267 9.32 -36.44 -1.31
N MET A 268 9.19 -37.72 -1.62
CA MET A 268 9.53 -38.27 -2.94
C MET A 268 8.62 -37.69 -4.03
N GLN A 269 7.30 -37.58 -3.76
CA GLN A 269 6.37 -36.93 -4.67
C GLN A 269 6.76 -35.47 -4.95
N GLU A 270 7.12 -34.71 -3.91
CA GLU A 270 7.58 -33.34 -4.06
C GLU A 270 8.86 -33.26 -4.91
N ALA A 271 9.82 -34.15 -4.67
CA ALA A 271 11.06 -34.25 -5.45
C ALA A 271 10.83 -34.62 -6.93
N ILE A 272 9.68 -35.19 -7.27
CA ILE A 272 9.29 -35.50 -8.66
C ILE A 272 8.58 -34.29 -9.27
N ILE A 273 7.58 -33.74 -8.58
CA ILE A 273 6.73 -32.67 -9.10
C ILE A 273 7.52 -31.39 -9.34
N TYR A 274 8.42 -31.04 -8.42
CA TYR A 274 9.12 -29.75 -8.41
C TYR A 274 10.55 -29.81 -8.95
N ASN A 275 10.97 -30.91 -9.60
CA ASN A 275 12.34 -31.05 -10.14
C ASN A 275 12.67 -30.17 -11.35
N ASP A 276 11.70 -29.39 -11.83
CA ASP A 276 11.87 -28.37 -12.85
C ASP A 276 12.07 -26.97 -12.26
N GLY A 277 11.85 -26.79 -10.95
CA GLY A 277 12.03 -25.52 -10.26
C GLY A 277 10.94 -24.47 -10.55
N PHE A 278 9.70 -24.89 -10.87
CA PHE A 278 8.58 -23.97 -11.08
C PHE A 278 7.43 -24.22 -10.10
N ALA A 279 6.76 -23.15 -9.68
CA ALA A 279 5.53 -23.24 -8.90
C ALA A 279 4.40 -23.92 -9.69
N LYS A 280 3.52 -24.64 -9.01
CA LYS A 280 2.41 -25.39 -9.66
C LYS A 280 1.07 -24.66 -9.61
N ILE A 281 0.91 -23.77 -8.64
CA ILE A 281 -0.22 -22.87 -8.51
C ILE A 281 0.35 -21.47 -8.28
N VAL A 282 0.08 -20.56 -9.19
CA VAL A 282 0.35 -19.12 -9.06
C VAL A 282 -1.00 -18.43 -9.08
N HIS A 283 -1.15 -17.43 -8.21
CA HIS A 283 -2.35 -16.60 -8.18
C HIS A 283 -1.95 -15.16 -7.88
N ALA A 284 -2.80 -14.24 -8.32
CA ALA A 284 -2.56 -12.83 -8.16
C ALA A 284 -3.89 -12.09 -8.07
N ASP A 285 -3.88 -10.97 -7.36
CA ASP A 285 -5.06 -10.18 -7.09
C ASP A 285 -4.73 -8.70 -6.99
N GLN A 286 -5.65 -7.85 -7.46
CA GLN A 286 -5.54 -6.41 -7.32
C GLN A 286 -6.47 -5.95 -6.18
N PRO A 287 -5.96 -5.20 -5.18
CA PRO A 287 -6.80 -4.69 -4.10
C PRO A 287 -7.98 -3.85 -4.59
N VAL A 288 -9.16 -4.11 -4.02
CA VAL A 288 -10.41 -3.36 -4.25
C VAL A 288 -10.90 -2.59 -3.01
N ASN A 289 -10.19 -2.71 -1.89
CA ASN A 289 -10.50 -2.05 -0.62
C ASN A 289 -9.26 -1.42 0.03
N GLN A 290 -9.46 -0.39 0.84
CA GLN A 290 -8.40 0.20 1.69
C GLN A 290 -7.88 -0.80 2.73
N ASP A 291 -8.76 -1.64 3.28
CA ASP A 291 -8.35 -2.77 4.12
C ASP A 291 -7.91 -3.92 3.22
N LEU A 292 -6.60 -4.16 3.14
CA LEU A 292 -6.04 -5.21 2.30
C LEU A 292 -6.48 -6.62 2.71
N LEU A 293 -7.06 -6.82 3.90
CA LEU A 293 -7.66 -8.10 4.26
C LEU A 293 -9.01 -8.36 3.59
N GLN A 294 -9.68 -7.31 3.11
CA GLN A 294 -10.95 -7.39 2.40
C GLN A 294 -10.70 -7.64 0.90
N GLU A 295 -11.13 -8.80 0.41
CA GLU A 295 -10.85 -9.24 -0.98
C GLU A 295 -11.95 -8.84 -1.97
N THR A 296 -13.19 -8.66 -1.51
CA THR A 296 -14.36 -8.50 -2.38
C THR A 296 -15.20 -7.26 -2.08
N ASP A 297 -15.04 -6.66 -0.90
CA ASP A 297 -15.78 -5.46 -0.51
C ASP A 297 -15.25 -4.23 -1.27
N THR A 298 -16.09 -3.64 -2.12
CA THR A 298 -15.75 -2.45 -2.90
C THR A 298 -16.29 -1.15 -2.31
N SER A 299 -16.89 -1.18 -1.11
CA SER A 299 -17.53 -0.01 -0.50
C SER A 299 -16.53 1.09 -0.12
N ASN A 300 -15.32 0.69 0.28
CA ASN A 300 -14.25 1.60 0.66
C ASN A 300 -13.00 1.38 -0.20
N PRO A 301 -12.96 1.92 -1.43
CA PRO A 301 -11.90 1.64 -2.40
C PRO A 301 -10.54 2.22 -1.98
N PRO A 302 -9.41 1.63 -2.44
CA PRO A 302 -8.07 2.04 -2.06
C PRO A 302 -7.82 3.53 -2.30
N TYR A 303 -7.12 4.18 -1.37
CA TYR A 303 -6.68 5.57 -1.55
C TYR A 303 -5.42 5.67 -2.43
N LYS A 304 -4.58 4.62 -2.42
CA LYS A 304 -3.39 4.48 -3.26
C LYS A 304 -3.40 3.14 -3.94
N ASP A 305 -2.94 3.11 -5.18
CA ASP A 305 -2.73 1.88 -5.90
C ASP A 305 -1.38 1.26 -5.50
N ILE A 306 -1.37 -0.05 -5.26
CA ILE A 306 -0.17 -0.83 -4.88
C ILE A 306 0.20 -1.89 -5.92
N GLY A 307 -0.47 -1.89 -7.08
CA GLY A 307 -0.31 -2.90 -8.12
C GLY A 307 -0.95 -4.24 -7.73
N PHE A 308 -0.30 -5.33 -8.12
CA PHE A 308 -0.76 -6.69 -7.86
C PHE A 308 -0.15 -7.27 -6.60
N ARG A 309 -0.93 -8.07 -5.89
CA ARG A 309 -0.46 -8.96 -4.83
C ARG A 309 -0.31 -10.36 -5.41
N LEU A 310 0.80 -11.01 -5.14
CA LEU A 310 1.20 -12.28 -5.75
C LEU A 310 1.33 -13.37 -4.68
N GLY A 311 0.83 -14.56 -4.98
CA GLY A 311 1.02 -15.75 -4.17
C GLY A 311 1.24 -16.99 -5.04
N TRP A 312 1.80 -18.04 -4.43
CA TRP A 312 2.13 -19.27 -5.14
C TRP A 312 2.24 -20.45 -4.18
N ASP A 313 1.66 -21.58 -4.56
CA ASP A 313 1.78 -22.85 -3.84
C ASP A 313 1.53 -22.71 -2.32
N ASP A 314 0.54 -21.90 -1.94
CA ASP A 314 0.26 -21.47 -0.57
C ASP A 314 0.25 -22.62 0.45
N GLU A 315 -0.39 -23.73 0.10
CA GLU A 315 -0.45 -24.94 0.92
C GLU A 315 0.90 -25.66 0.99
N GLN A 316 1.62 -25.75 -0.14
CA GLN A 316 2.90 -26.45 -0.20
C GLN A 316 3.99 -25.70 0.59
N LEU A 317 4.02 -24.36 0.52
CA LEU A 317 4.90 -23.53 1.34
C LEU A 317 4.59 -23.70 2.83
N THR A 318 3.31 -23.84 3.19
CA THR A 318 2.88 -24.11 4.56
C THR A 318 3.38 -25.49 5.04
N ILE A 319 3.27 -26.52 4.19
CA ILE A 319 3.78 -27.87 4.47
C ILE A 319 5.30 -27.83 4.64
N TRP A 320 6.03 -27.20 3.72
CA TRP A 320 7.49 -27.08 3.77
C TRP A 320 7.99 -26.32 5.00
N GLY A 321 7.34 -25.21 5.34
CA GLY A 321 7.64 -24.42 6.53
C GLY A 321 7.43 -25.22 7.81
N ASN A 322 6.29 -25.90 7.95
CA ASN A 322 6.00 -26.73 9.12
C ASN A 322 6.93 -27.95 9.21
N ARG A 323 7.27 -28.60 8.09
CA ARG A 323 8.24 -29.70 8.07
C ARG A 323 9.61 -29.24 8.57
N SER A 324 10.08 -28.08 8.10
CA SER A 324 11.36 -27.50 8.53
C SER A 324 11.35 -27.08 10.00
N LEU A 325 10.26 -26.49 10.48
CA LEU A 325 10.12 -26.02 11.86
C LEU A 325 9.94 -27.15 12.87
N ARG A 326 9.11 -28.16 12.53
CA ARG A 326 8.71 -29.25 13.43
C ARG A 326 9.60 -30.48 13.29
N GLN A 327 10.33 -30.63 12.18
CA GLN A 327 11.13 -31.81 11.82
C GLN A 327 10.32 -33.12 11.87
N LYS A 328 9.04 -33.02 11.53
CA LYS A 328 8.06 -34.10 11.56
C LYS A 328 7.18 -34.04 10.33
N ASP A 329 6.73 -35.20 9.91
CA ASP A 329 5.65 -35.31 8.94
C ASP A 329 4.31 -34.88 9.56
N GLU A 330 3.48 -34.21 8.77
CA GLU A 330 2.22 -33.65 9.27
C GLU A 330 1.17 -34.75 9.57
N VAL A 331 1.15 -35.80 8.74
CA VAL A 331 0.12 -36.84 8.79
C VAL A 331 0.50 -37.91 9.82
N THR A 332 1.72 -38.43 9.73
CA THR A 332 2.21 -39.53 10.56
C THR A 332 2.80 -39.06 11.89
N GLU A 333 3.14 -37.77 12.03
CA GLU A 333 3.84 -37.19 13.19
C GLU A 333 5.21 -37.81 13.50
N MET A 334 5.72 -38.64 12.58
CA MET A 334 7.03 -39.27 12.70
C MET A 334 8.14 -38.28 12.33
N PRO A 335 9.34 -38.40 12.95
CA PRO A 335 10.48 -37.57 12.59
C PRO A 335 10.83 -37.73 11.13
N ILE A 336 11.12 -36.61 10.48
CA ILE A 336 11.56 -36.59 9.09
C ILE A 336 12.74 -35.62 8.93
N ASP A 337 13.79 -36.11 8.30
CA ASP A 337 14.94 -35.32 7.89
C ASP A 337 14.92 -35.20 6.37
N ALA A 338 14.53 -34.02 5.89
CA ALA A 338 14.39 -33.70 4.47
C ALA A 338 14.61 -32.19 4.28
N PRO A 339 15.87 -31.72 4.26
CA PRO A 339 16.18 -30.31 4.10
C PRO A 339 15.57 -29.74 2.83
N LEU A 340 14.89 -28.59 2.96
CA LEU A 340 14.30 -27.90 1.83
C LEU A 340 15.42 -27.34 0.93
N GLY A 341 15.35 -27.64 -0.36
CA GLY A 341 16.27 -27.09 -1.35
C GLY A 341 15.82 -25.72 -1.86
N VAL A 342 14.52 -25.44 -1.87
CA VAL A 342 13.95 -24.13 -2.22
C VAL A 342 14.31 -23.10 -1.14
N PHE A 343 15.01 -22.04 -1.54
CA PHE A 343 15.43 -20.95 -0.66
C PHE A 343 14.71 -19.63 -0.98
N GLY A 344 14.46 -19.36 -2.25
CA GLY A 344 13.80 -18.13 -2.68
C GLY A 344 13.03 -18.27 -3.98
N TYR A 345 12.35 -17.20 -4.37
CA TYR A 345 11.39 -17.17 -5.47
C TYR A 345 11.69 -16.02 -6.42
N LYS A 346 11.65 -16.29 -7.72
CA LYS A 346 11.88 -15.32 -8.78
C LYS A 346 10.59 -15.17 -9.58
N THR A 347 10.13 -13.93 -9.73
CA THR A 347 8.87 -13.59 -10.38
C THR A 347 9.14 -13.14 -11.81
N ASP A 348 8.56 -13.85 -12.77
CA ASP A 348 8.58 -13.43 -14.16
C ASP A 348 7.21 -12.87 -14.54
N VAL A 349 7.24 -11.79 -15.33
CA VAL A 349 6.04 -11.12 -15.81
C VAL A 349 6.12 -10.93 -17.33
N ARG A 350 4.99 -11.10 -18.00
CA ARG A 350 4.78 -10.65 -19.38
C ARG A 350 3.39 -10.03 -19.52
N LYS A 351 3.15 -9.32 -20.62
CA LYS A 351 1.80 -8.84 -20.96
C LYS A 351 0.90 -10.01 -21.36
N GLY A 352 -0.41 -9.85 -21.24
CA GLY A 352 -1.39 -10.79 -21.79
C GLY A 352 -1.55 -10.60 -23.31
N GLY A 353 -1.75 -11.70 -24.04
CA GLY A 353 -1.97 -11.68 -25.49
C GLY A 353 -1.49 -12.97 -26.19
N ASP A 354 -2.15 -13.34 -27.31
CA ASP A 354 -2.05 -14.66 -27.96
C ASP A 354 -0.78 -14.90 -28.81
N ALA A 355 0.17 -13.96 -28.88
CA ALA A 355 1.38 -14.18 -29.65
C ALA A 355 2.50 -14.77 -28.77
N GLU A 356 2.56 -16.10 -28.67
CA GLU A 356 3.66 -16.86 -28.03
C GLU A 356 5.05 -16.55 -28.63
N ASN A 357 5.10 -15.97 -29.84
CA ASN A 357 6.33 -15.65 -30.58
C ASN A 357 6.59 -14.15 -30.75
N ASP A 358 5.88 -13.28 -30.02
CA ASP A 358 6.20 -11.86 -30.00
C ASP A 358 7.36 -11.59 -29.02
N PRO A 359 8.51 -11.05 -29.46
CA PRO A 359 9.58 -10.65 -28.56
C PRO A 359 9.11 -9.67 -27.46
N GLU A 360 8.08 -8.86 -27.72
CA GLU A 360 7.47 -7.98 -26.73
C GLU A 360 6.70 -8.74 -25.64
N ASN A 361 6.33 -10.00 -25.90
CA ASN A 361 5.59 -10.90 -25.00
C ASN A 361 6.49 -11.95 -24.31
N SER A 362 7.81 -11.73 -24.32
CA SER A 362 8.78 -12.56 -23.61
C SER A 362 8.67 -12.39 -22.09
N TRP A 363 9.05 -13.44 -21.36
CA TRP A 363 9.11 -13.40 -19.90
C TRP A 363 10.18 -12.42 -19.42
N ARG A 364 9.82 -11.51 -18.51
CA ARG A 364 10.74 -10.55 -17.90
C ARG A 364 10.85 -10.80 -16.40
N SER A 365 12.05 -11.16 -15.94
CA SER A 365 12.32 -11.37 -14.52
C SER A 365 12.31 -10.04 -13.75
N GLN A 366 11.37 -9.89 -12.82
CA GLN A 366 11.29 -8.71 -11.95
C GLN A 366 12.32 -8.76 -10.81
N ASN A 367 13.14 -9.82 -10.76
CA ASN A 367 14.23 -10.00 -9.82
C ASN A 367 15.61 -9.75 -10.44
N MET A 368 15.68 -9.44 -11.74
CA MET A 368 16.94 -9.17 -12.44
C MET A 368 17.45 -7.77 -12.15
N ILE A 369 18.68 -7.70 -11.63
CA ILE A 369 19.35 -6.46 -11.26
C ILE A 369 20.79 -6.42 -11.78
N CYS A 370 21.31 -5.22 -11.93
CA CYS A 370 22.70 -4.95 -12.31
C CYS A 370 23.42 -4.13 -11.24
N ALA A 371 24.70 -4.41 -11.03
CA ALA A 371 25.55 -3.60 -10.15
C ALA A 371 25.83 -2.22 -10.77
N ARG A 372 25.62 -1.13 -10.02
CA ARG A 372 25.89 0.25 -10.50
C ARG A 372 27.37 0.55 -10.65
N MET A 373 28.20 -0.16 -9.89
CA MET A 373 29.65 0.00 -9.83
C MET A 373 30.29 -1.34 -9.51
N ASN A 374 31.60 -1.44 -9.75
CA ASN A 374 32.37 -2.57 -9.28
C ASN A 374 32.21 -2.67 -7.76
N THR A 375 31.77 -3.82 -7.28
CA THR A 375 31.69 -4.07 -5.85
C THR A 375 32.92 -4.85 -5.44
N GLU A 376 33.76 -4.17 -4.67
CA GLU A 376 34.97 -4.75 -4.11
C GLU A 376 34.74 -5.14 -2.66
N ILE A 377 35.38 -6.22 -2.23
CA ILE A 377 35.47 -6.60 -0.83
C ILE A 377 36.92 -6.88 -0.50
N GLY A 378 37.40 -6.42 0.66
CA GLY A 378 38.78 -6.64 1.11
C GLY A 378 39.84 -6.10 0.13
N SER A 379 40.34 -4.88 0.33
CA SER A 379 41.55 -4.35 -0.33
C SER A 379 41.71 -4.61 -1.86
N GLY A 380 40.61 -4.63 -2.63
CA GLY A 380 40.63 -4.55 -4.10
C GLY A 380 40.09 -5.76 -4.88
N ASP A 381 39.65 -6.84 -4.23
CA ASP A 381 39.06 -7.97 -4.96
C ASP A 381 37.63 -7.66 -5.42
N ILE A 382 37.42 -7.63 -6.74
CA ILE A 382 36.10 -7.40 -7.34
C ILE A 382 35.25 -8.68 -7.21
N LEU A 383 34.15 -8.56 -6.46
CA LEU A 383 33.11 -9.59 -6.32
C LEU A 383 32.15 -9.57 -7.51
N PHE A 384 31.67 -8.37 -7.88
CA PHE A 384 30.79 -8.17 -9.04
C PHE A 384 31.29 -6.96 -9.83
N GLU A 385 31.42 -7.13 -11.15
CA GLU A 385 31.72 -6.03 -12.05
C GLU A 385 30.48 -5.16 -12.27
N LYS A 386 30.72 -3.89 -12.60
CA LYS A 386 29.67 -2.97 -12.99
C LYS A 386 28.87 -3.53 -14.17
N ASP A 387 27.56 -3.30 -14.15
CA ASP A 387 26.60 -3.67 -15.21
C ASP A 387 26.44 -5.18 -15.44
N VAL A 388 27.01 -6.03 -14.59
CA VAL A 388 26.74 -7.48 -14.60
C VAL A 388 25.35 -7.74 -14.03
N ALA A 389 24.51 -8.40 -14.83
CA ALA A 389 23.17 -8.81 -14.48
C ALA A 389 23.17 -10.09 -13.64
N PHE A 390 22.36 -10.12 -12.59
CA PHE A 390 22.08 -11.31 -11.80
C PHE A 390 20.73 -11.18 -11.11
N GLU A 391 20.19 -12.31 -10.63
CA GLU A 391 18.90 -12.34 -9.96
C GLU A 391 19.07 -12.43 -8.44
N MET A 392 18.36 -11.57 -7.70
CA MET A 392 18.18 -11.76 -6.25
C MET A 392 16.76 -12.22 -5.96
N PRO A 393 16.57 -13.45 -5.43
CA PRO A 393 15.23 -13.97 -5.20
C PRO A 393 14.52 -13.25 -4.05
N THR A 394 13.20 -13.27 -4.08
CA THR A 394 12.34 -12.88 -2.97
C THR A 394 12.24 -14.04 -1.97
N GLU A 395 12.36 -13.75 -0.67
CA GLU A 395 12.18 -14.73 0.40
C GLU A 395 10.79 -14.60 1.02
N VAL A 396 10.21 -15.73 1.45
CA VAL A 396 8.91 -15.78 2.14
C VAL A 396 9.12 -16.21 3.58
N HIS A 397 8.73 -15.35 4.52
CA HIS A 397 8.91 -15.60 5.95
C HIS A 397 7.57 -15.55 6.69
N PRO A 398 7.31 -16.52 7.59
CA PRO A 398 6.18 -16.44 8.49
C PRO A 398 6.43 -15.38 9.58
N SER A 399 5.36 -14.73 10.04
CA SER A 399 5.42 -13.67 11.06
C SER A 399 4.43 -13.94 12.17
N SER A 400 4.72 -13.45 13.38
CA SER A 400 3.76 -13.46 14.48
C SER A 400 3.04 -12.12 14.58
N HIS A 401 1.79 -12.17 15.06
CA HIS A 401 0.95 -10.99 15.24
C HIS A 401 0.73 -10.61 16.71
N GLY A 402 1.49 -11.16 17.66
CA GLY A 402 1.55 -10.66 19.04
C GLY A 402 1.65 -11.75 20.11
N ASP A 403 1.01 -12.90 19.90
CA ASP A 403 1.03 -14.05 20.80
C ASP A 403 1.68 -15.25 20.10
N THR A 404 3.02 -15.27 20.03
CA THR A 404 3.78 -16.37 19.41
C THR A 404 3.50 -17.73 20.05
N LYS A 405 3.11 -17.77 21.33
CA LYS A 405 2.96 -19.01 22.10
C LYS A 405 1.64 -19.73 21.85
N ASN A 406 0.52 -19.00 21.69
CA ASN A 406 -0.78 -19.64 21.41
C ASN A 406 -1.24 -19.47 19.96
N SER A 407 -0.97 -18.31 19.34
CA SER A 407 -1.44 -18.03 17.96
C SER A 407 -0.50 -18.55 16.86
N GLY A 408 0.72 -18.95 17.23
CA GLY A 408 1.73 -19.47 16.31
C GLY A 408 2.26 -18.41 15.35
N PHE A 409 2.76 -18.86 14.20
CA PHE A 409 3.21 -17.98 13.13
C PHE A 409 2.25 -18.06 11.95
N TRP A 410 2.14 -16.97 11.20
CA TRP A 410 1.32 -16.89 9.99
C TRP A 410 2.16 -16.53 8.79
N LEU A 411 2.01 -17.31 7.73
CA LEU A 411 2.44 -16.88 6.41
C LEU A 411 1.56 -15.72 5.94
N PRO A 412 2.13 -14.71 5.26
CA PRO A 412 1.37 -13.61 4.67
C PRO A 412 0.27 -14.12 3.72
N MET A 413 -0.86 -13.42 3.67
CA MET A 413 -1.96 -13.70 2.75
C MET A 413 -1.53 -13.75 1.28
N TYR A 414 -0.64 -12.84 0.88
CA TYR A 414 0.09 -12.85 -0.39
C TYR A 414 1.57 -12.72 -0.09
N PHE A 415 2.43 -13.40 -0.84
CA PHE A 415 3.86 -13.50 -0.56
C PHE A 415 4.66 -12.30 -1.05
N SER A 416 4.19 -11.63 -2.09
CA SER A 416 4.83 -10.42 -2.59
C SER A 416 3.84 -9.49 -3.28
N SER A 417 4.33 -8.34 -3.72
CA SER A 417 3.58 -7.35 -4.49
C SER A 417 4.42 -6.81 -5.64
N TRP A 418 3.81 -6.63 -6.81
CA TRP A 418 4.45 -6.03 -7.96
C TRP A 418 3.69 -4.79 -8.43
N ASN A 419 4.40 -3.68 -8.49
CA ASN A 419 3.87 -2.34 -8.79
C ASN A 419 4.41 -1.77 -10.12
N GLY A 420 4.93 -2.63 -11.00
CA GLY A 420 5.58 -2.22 -12.25
C GLY A 420 7.07 -1.92 -12.12
N LYS A 421 7.70 -2.23 -10.99
CA LYS A 421 9.14 -2.06 -10.73
C LYS A 421 9.77 -3.36 -10.23
N CYS A 422 11.11 -3.39 -10.20
CA CYS A 422 11.87 -4.51 -9.66
C CYS A 422 11.44 -4.87 -8.23
N MET A 423 11.33 -6.18 -7.96
CA MET A 423 10.93 -6.72 -6.66
C MET A 423 12.10 -6.91 -5.69
N SER A 424 13.34 -6.79 -6.16
CA SER A 424 14.56 -7.03 -5.37
C SER A 424 15.21 -5.76 -4.83
N ILE A 425 14.79 -4.58 -5.30
CA ILE A 425 15.33 -3.29 -4.88
C ILE A 425 14.21 -2.30 -4.59
N PRO A 426 14.42 -1.33 -3.67
CA PRO A 426 13.46 -0.26 -3.45
C PRO A 426 13.23 0.56 -4.71
N ASP A 427 12.03 1.12 -4.84
CA ASP A 427 11.70 2.03 -5.92
C ASP A 427 12.41 3.38 -5.73
N LYS A 428 13.47 3.55 -6.52
CA LYS A 428 14.28 4.76 -6.56
C LYS A 428 13.48 5.99 -7.03
N GLU A 429 12.49 5.83 -7.91
CA GLU A 429 11.69 6.97 -8.39
C GLU A 429 10.87 7.56 -7.24
N THR A 430 10.20 6.70 -6.47
CA THR A 430 9.49 7.11 -5.25
C THR A 430 10.41 7.88 -4.30
N GLU A 431 11.62 7.38 -4.05
CA GLU A 431 12.60 8.06 -3.18
C GLU A 431 12.97 9.46 -3.68
N GLU A 432 13.25 9.59 -4.98
CA GLU A 432 13.64 10.86 -5.61
C GLU A 432 12.46 11.84 -5.68
N ILE A 433 11.23 11.37 -5.92
CA ILE A 433 10.01 12.19 -5.94
C ILE A 433 9.70 12.77 -4.55
N TYR A 434 9.80 11.95 -3.50
CA TYR A 434 9.51 12.38 -2.13
C TYR A 434 10.72 12.99 -1.41
N MET A 435 11.86 13.12 -2.09
CA MET A 435 13.11 13.71 -1.59
C MET A 435 13.50 13.20 -0.20
N LEU A 436 13.50 11.88 0.00
CA LEU A 436 14.06 11.21 1.19
C LEU A 436 15.59 11.37 1.31
N ALA A 437 16.20 12.34 0.62
CA ALA A 437 17.63 12.62 0.59
C ALA A 437 17.99 14.10 0.84
N GLU A 438 17.03 15.03 0.76
CA GLU A 438 17.25 16.45 1.05
C GLU A 438 16.72 16.82 2.44
N THR A 439 17.51 17.58 3.20
CA THR A 439 17.11 18.18 4.48
C THR A 439 15.96 19.17 4.29
N ARG A 440 14.73 18.68 4.19
CA ARG A 440 13.50 19.42 4.45
C ARG A 440 12.81 18.72 5.63
N GLU A 441 13.03 19.23 6.84
CA GLU A 441 12.41 18.67 8.05
C GLU A 441 10.88 18.69 7.93
N ARG A 442 10.25 17.54 8.17
CA ARG A 442 8.80 17.44 8.39
C ARG A 442 8.44 18.20 9.67
N ILE A 443 7.31 18.90 9.62
CA ILE A 443 6.75 19.55 10.81
C ILE A 443 6.29 18.47 11.79
N GLN A 444 6.81 18.56 13.00
CA GLN A 444 6.42 17.75 14.15
C GLN A 444 5.30 18.49 14.91
N THR A 445 4.09 18.56 14.35
CA THR A 445 2.92 19.04 15.12
C THR A 445 1.73 18.09 14.99
N ALA A 446 1.71 17.20 15.99
CA ALA A 446 0.60 16.61 16.73
C ALA A 446 -0.59 15.95 16.00
N GLU A 447 -0.80 14.68 16.39
CA GLU A 447 -2.00 13.85 16.27
C GLU A 447 -2.41 13.46 14.85
N ILE A 448 -1.63 12.55 14.26
CA ILE A 448 -2.01 11.28 13.58
C ILE A 448 -0.76 10.78 12.85
N ASN A 449 -0.21 9.63 13.26
CA ASN A 449 0.77 8.78 12.54
C ASN A 449 1.88 9.48 11.70
N ALA A 450 2.58 10.48 12.27
CA ALA A 450 3.76 11.03 11.64
C ALA A 450 4.99 10.16 11.96
N VAL A 451 5.40 9.33 11.00
CA VAL A 451 6.72 8.68 11.02
C VAL A 451 7.79 9.77 10.92
N ASP A 452 8.75 9.72 11.83
CA ASP A 452 9.95 10.53 11.86
C ASP A 452 10.84 10.10 10.68
N ILE A 453 10.80 10.85 9.58
CA ILE A 453 11.62 10.56 8.40
C ILE A 453 12.76 11.57 8.40
N GLN A 454 13.78 11.31 9.22
CA GLN A 454 15.11 11.78 8.87
C GLN A 454 15.48 11.06 7.57
N PRO A 455 15.72 11.77 6.46
CA PRO A 455 16.10 11.16 5.19
C PRO A 455 17.41 10.37 5.37
N LYS A 456 17.31 9.04 5.57
CA LYS A 456 18.48 8.18 5.60
C LYS A 456 18.97 8.10 4.16
N LYS A 457 20.15 8.65 3.86
CA LYS A 457 20.79 8.49 2.55
C LYS A 457 20.85 7.00 2.21
N THR A 458 19.98 6.56 1.33
CA THR A 458 19.91 5.18 0.86
C THR A 458 20.89 5.02 -0.29
N PHE A 459 21.96 4.26 -0.04
CA PHE A 459 22.87 3.86 -1.11
C PHE A 459 22.20 2.74 -1.91
N HIS A 460 22.08 2.94 -3.23
CA HIS A 460 21.52 1.95 -4.15
C HIS A 460 22.65 1.27 -4.91
N PRO A 461 23.24 0.16 -4.40
CA PRO A 461 24.31 -0.55 -5.10
C PRO A 461 23.86 -1.14 -6.44
N TYR A 462 22.55 -1.34 -6.61
CA TYR A 462 21.95 -2.01 -7.75
C TYR A 462 20.92 -1.14 -8.49
N TYR A 463 20.61 -1.54 -9.72
CA TYR A 463 19.50 -1.02 -10.52
C TYR A 463 18.82 -2.16 -11.28
N GLN A 464 17.57 -1.99 -11.69
CA GLN A 464 16.86 -2.99 -12.48
C GLN A 464 17.52 -3.15 -13.86
N ASP A 465 17.68 -4.38 -14.34
CA ASP A 465 18.15 -4.62 -15.70
C ASP A 465 17.17 -4.01 -16.73
N PRO A 466 17.63 -3.12 -17.63
CA PRO A 466 16.77 -2.48 -18.63
C PRO A 466 16.02 -3.46 -19.54
N ASN A 467 16.57 -4.64 -19.82
CA ASN A 467 15.94 -5.65 -20.68
C ASN A 467 14.76 -6.35 -19.99
N HIS A 468 14.68 -6.27 -18.65
CA HIS A 468 13.63 -6.90 -17.86
C HIS A 468 12.64 -5.90 -17.24
N GLN A 469 12.76 -4.60 -17.58
CA GLN A 469 11.79 -3.60 -17.17
C GLN A 469 10.44 -3.82 -17.87
N LEU A 470 9.34 -3.77 -17.12
CA LEU A 470 7.99 -3.84 -17.68
C LEU A 470 7.08 -2.85 -16.94
N ASP A 471 6.47 -1.94 -17.69
CA ASP A 471 5.57 -0.96 -17.09
C ASP A 471 4.20 -1.58 -16.79
N LEU A 472 3.67 -1.25 -15.60
CA LEU A 472 2.31 -1.55 -15.20
C LEU A 472 1.36 -0.44 -15.67
N ARG A 473 0.29 -0.78 -16.40
CA ARG A 473 -0.65 0.17 -17.04
C ARG A 473 -2.09 -0.30 -16.89
N TYR A 474 -3.00 0.63 -16.60
CA TYR A 474 -4.43 0.31 -16.51
C TYR A 474 -5.00 -0.12 -17.86
N GLY A 475 -5.92 -1.08 -17.83
CA GLY A 475 -6.56 -1.67 -19.00
C GLY A 475 -5.76 -2.77 -19.70
N GLU A 476 -4.60 -3.15 -19.16
CA GLU A 476 -3.74 -4.21 -19.73
C GLU A 476 -3.86 -5.51 -18.92
N ASP A 477 -3.68 -6.64 -19.60
CA ASP A 477 -3.54 -7.96 -18.99
C ASP A 477 -2.08 -8.27 -18.67
N TYR A 478 -1.84 -9.00 -17.58
CA TYR A 478 -0.53 -9.46 -17.16
C TYR A 478 -0.54 -10.92 -16.78
N GLN A 479 0.53 -11.62 -17.15
CA GLN A 479 0.75 -13.01 -16.78
C GLN A 479 1.97 -13.14 -15.88
N PHE A 480 1.82 -13.96 -14.84
CA PHE A 480 2.86 -14.20 -13.82
C PHE A 480 3.19 -15.67 -13.73
N ARG A 481 4.49 -15.99 -13.65
CA ARG A 481 4.97 -17.31 -13.23
C ARG A 481 6.08 -17.17 -12.21
N ILE A 482 6.26 -18.20 -11.40
CA ILE A 482 7.23 -18.21 -10.30
C ILE A 482 8.25 -19.32 -10.51
N ARG A 483 9.53 -18.93 -10.54
CA ARG A 483 10.68 -19.83 -10.55
C ARG A 483 11.25 -19.95 -9.15
N PHE A 484 11.69 -21.15 -8.79
CA PHE A 484 12.36 -21.42 -7.53
C PHE A 484 13.86 -21.21 -7.68
N SER A 485 14.46 -20.72 -6.59
CA SER A 485 15.89 -20.60 -6.42
C SER A 485 16.32 -21.49 -5.28
N ASP A 486 17.37 -22.26 -5.48
CA ASP A 486 18.01 -22.98 -4.39
C ASP A 486 18.91 -22.04 -3.55
N ILE A 487 19.36 -22.51 -2.39
CA ILE A 487 20.23 -21.74 -1.47
C ILE A 487 21.60 -21.41 -2.07
N SER A 488 22.02 -22.12 -3.12
CA SER A 488 23.24 -21.82 -3.85
C SER A 488 23.06 -20.73 -4.92
N GLY A 489 21.85 -20.19 -5.07
CA GLY A 489 21.46 -19.23 -6.11
C GLY A 489 21.15 -19.87 -7.46
N GLY A 490 21.12 -21.21 -7.51
CA GLY A 490 20.79 -22.00 -8.69
C GLY A 490 19.28 -22.08 -8.94
N GLY A 491 18.89 -22.72 -10.05
CA GLY A 491 17.51 -22.84 -10.51
C GLY A 491 17.31 -22.50 -11.99
N PRO A 492 16.08 -22.63 -12.52
CA PRO A 492 15.77 -22.30 -13.91
C PRO A 492 16.04 -20.82 -14.21
N SER A 493 16.47 -20.52 -15.43
CA SER A 493 16.59 -19.16 -15.98
C SER A 493 15.26 -18.62 -16.50
N VAL A 494 15.22 -17.33 -16.82
CA VAL A 494 14.05 -16.66 -17.38
C VAL A 494 13.62 -17.21 -18.75
N ASP A 495 14.54 -17.76 -19.54
CA ASP A 495 14.21 -18.36 -20.84
C ASP A 495 13.86 -19.85 -20.74
N ASP A 496 13.94 -20.45 -19.55
CA ASP A 496 13.58 -21.85 -19.39
C ASP A 496 12.06 -22.01 -19.34
N ASP A 497 11.58 -23.10 -19.93
CA ASP A 497 10.19 -23.53 -19.87
C ASP A 497 9.97 -24.53 -18.74
N MET A 498 8.73 -24.55 -18.26
CA MET A 498 8.28 -25.52 -17.27
C MET A 498 8.14 -26.89 -17.91
N ILE A 499 8.79 -27.90 -17.31
CA ILE A 499 8.76 -29.29 -17.81
C ILE A 499 7.56 -30.04 -17.22
N ASN A 500 7.28 -29.86 -15.93
CA ASN A 500 6.19 -30.55 -15.23
C ASN A 500 4.99 -29.62 -15.11
N GLY A 501 3.83 -30.06 -15.61
CA GLY A 501 2.58 -29.28 -15.50
C GLY A 501 2.21 -28.91 -14.06
N GLY A 502 1.38 -27.88 -13.93
CA GLY A 502 0.78 -27.43 -12.67
C GLY A 502 -0.74 -27.30 -12.81
N GLN A 503 -1.44 -27.11 -11.69
CA GLN A 503 -2.88 -26.86 -11.72
C GLN A 503 -3.20 -25.45 -12.23
N ASN A 504 -2.36 -24.47 -11.90
CA ASN A 504 -2.40 -23.13 -12.45
C ASN A 504 -1.00 -22.49 -12.44
N PRO A 505 -0.08 -22.93 -13.31
CA PRO A 505 1.33 -22.52 -13.28
C PRO A 505 1.55 -21.05 -13.68
N VAL A 506 0.57 -20.44 -14.35
CA VAL A 506 0.60 -19.05 -14.79
C VAL A 506 -0.66 -18.35 -14.30
N ALA A 507 -0.51 -17.29 -13.49
CA ALA A 507 -1.64 -16.45 -13.12
C ALA A 507 -1.88 -15.40 -14.21
N ASN A 508 -3.12 -15.23 -14.64
CA ASN A 508 -3.54 -14.18 -15.56
C ASN A 508 -4.43 -13.18 -14.80
N VAL A 509 -4.07 -11.90 -14.84
CA VAL A 509 -4.82 -10.85 -14.14
C VAL A 509 -4.87 -9.59 -14.99
N HIS A 510 -6.06 -8.98 -15.01
CA HIS A 510 -6.30 -7.71 -15.68
C HIS A 510 -6.11 -6.55 -14.70
N PHE A 511 -5.33 -5.53 -15.08
CA PHE A 511 -5.06 -4.38 -14.21
C PHE A 511 -6.04 -3.24 -14.45
N ARG A 512 -6.86 -2.88 -13.44
CA ARG A 512 -7.86 -1.81 -13.54
C ARG A 512 -7.55 -0.66 -12.62
N ARG A 513 -8.05 0.53 -12.94
CA ARG A 513 -8.06 1.61 -11.95
C ARG A 513 -9.10 1.31 -10.86
N ASN A 514 -8.62 0.92 -9.68
CA ASN A 514 -9.46 0.67 -8.49
C ASN A 514 -9.48 1.84 -7.49
N ILE A 515 -8.80 2.95 -7.81
CA ILE A 515 -8.78 4.16 -6.98
C ILE A 515 -9.78 5.22 -7.48
N LYS A 516 -10.47 5.87 -6.55
CA LYS A 516 -11.36 7.00 -6.86
C LYS A 516 -10.56 8.25 -7.25
N ALA A 517 -11.13 9.08 -8.12
CA ALA A 517 -10.64 10.43 -8.30
C ALA A 517 -10.78 11.23 -7.00
N GLN A 518 -9.78 12.06 -6.69
CA GLN A 518 -9.87 13.00 -5.57
C GLN A 518 -10.88 14.11 -5.86
N SER A 519 -11.14 14.94 -4.87
CA SER A 519 -12.04 16.09 -5.01
C SER A 519 -11.56 17.11 -6.04
N MET A 520 -12.49 17.71 -6.78
CA MET A 520 -12.21 18.80 -7.72
C MET A 520 -11.50 19.95 -7.01
N ARG A 521 -10.53 20.58 -7.69
CA ARG A 521 -9.78 21.71 -7.13
C ARG A 521 -10.53 23.01 -7.35
N LEU A 522 -11.00 23.64 -6.28
CA LEU A 522 -11.68 24.94 -6.34
C LEU A 522 -10.67 26.06 -6.13
N LEU A 523 -10.31 26.78 -7.19
CA LEU A 523 -9.30 27.85 -7.12
C LEU A 523 -9.75 28.98 -6.19
N ASN A 524 -11.05 29.28 -6.16
CA ASN A 524 -11.63 30.24 -5.22
C ASN A 524 -11.34 29.89 -3.76
N LEU A 525 -11.37 28.59 -3.41
CA LEU A 525 -11.09 28.12 -2.05
C LEU A 525 -9.60 28.18 -1.73
N GLU A 526 -8.75 27.82 -2.69
CA GLU A 526 -7.29 27.88 -2.55
C GLU A 526 -6.81 29.31 -2.34
N GLU A 527 -7.37 30.29 -3.07
CA GLU A 527 -7.04 31.71 -2.91
C GLU A 527 -7.38 32.22 -1.50
N ILE A 528 -8.58 31.93 -0.98
CA ILE A 528 -8.99 32.33 0.37
C ILE A 528 -8.07 31.70 1.43
N ARG A 529 -7.63 30.45 1.25
CA ARG A 529 -6.72 29.78 2.19
C ARG A 529 -5.33 30.43 2.21
N LEU A 530 -4.92 31.07 1.13
CA LEU A 530 -3.62 31.76 1.01
C LEU A 530 -3.68 33.21 1.53
N GLU A 531 -4.86 33.80 1.67
CA GLU A 531 -5.04 35.14 2.25
C GLU A 531 -4.81 35.12 3.77
N THR A 532 -3.78 35.82 4.25
CA THR A 532 -3.40 35.91 5.66
C THR A 532 -4.33 36.81 6.49
N GLU A 533 -5.07 37.69 5.84
CA GLU A 533 -6.06 38.55 6.46
C GLU A 533 -7.41 37.86 6.40
N VAL A 534 -7.93 37.41 7.55
CA VAL A 534 -9.30 36.89 7.66
C VAL A 534 -10.24 38.03 7.32
N GLY A 535 -10.64 38.11 6.06
CA GLY A 535 -11.75 38.94 5.61
C GLY A 535 -12.99 38.60 6.45
N THR A 536 -13.81 39.60 6.73
CA THR A 536 -15.10 39.37 7.39
C THR A 536 -15.93 38.45 6.50
N THR A 537 -16.27 37.26 6.97
CA THR A 537 -17.22 36.36 6.29
C THR A 537 -18.49 37.14 6.03
N LYS A 538 -18.92 37.21 4.76
CA LYS A 538 -20.07 38.04 4.37
C LYS A 538 -21.39 37.44 4.89
N ASP A 539 -21.47 36.10 4.97
CA ASP A 539 -22.63 35.33 5.44
C ASP A 539 -22.20 33.86 5.79
N MET A 540 -23.12 33.05 6.32
CA MET A 540 -23.00 31.59 6.54
C MET A 540 -22.99 30.76 5.25
N SER A 541 -23.24 31.39 4.09
CA SER A 541 -23.25 30.76 2.77
C SER A 541 -21.82 30.55 2.25
N GLU A 542 -21.36 29.30 2.17
CA GLU A 542 -20.00 28.96 1.73
C GLU A 542 -19.76 29.38 0.29
N LEU A 543 -20.70 29.10 -0.61
CA LEU A 543 -20.57 29.49 -2.02
C LEU A 543 -20.46 31.01 -2.19
N GLU A 544 -21.29 31.80 -1.50
CA GLU A 544 -21.28 33.26 -1.65
C GLU A 544 -19.99 33.89 -1.12
N ASN A 545 -19.32 33.26 -0.15
CA ASN A 545 -18.01 33.68 0.32
C ASN A 545 -16.89 33.32 -0.68
N LEU A 546 -17.07 32.26 -1.48
CA LEU A 546 -16.11 31.83 -2.50
C LEU A 546 -16.23 32.64 -3.81
N LEU A 547 -17.43 33.12 -4.13
CA LEU A 547 -17.69 33.84 -5.38
C LEU A 547 -17.22 35.30 -5.30
N GLY A 548 -16.51 35.73 -6.35
CA GLY A 548 -16.19 37.15 -6.57
C GLY A 548 -17.40 37.95 -7.05
N ASN A 549 -17.20 39.24 -7.32
CA ASN A 549 -18.24 40.11 -7.90
C ASN A 549 -18.71 39.64 -9.29
N ASP A 550 -17.91 38.83 -9.96
CA ASP A 550 -18.18 38.23 -11.26
C ASP A 550 -19.08 36.97 -11.19
N MET A 551 -19.36 36.46 -9.99
CA MET A 551 -20.15 35.24 -9.75
C MET A 551 -19.59 34.01 -10.47
N MET A 552 -18.25 33.90 -10.54
CA MET A 552 -17.56 32.81 -11.23
C MET A 552 -16.99 31.79 -10.24
N LEU A 553 -17.38 30.53 -10.43
CA LEU A 553 -16.76 29.38 -9.79
C LEU A 553 -15.66 28.83 -10.70
N ARG A 554 -14.42 28.83 -10.23
CA ARG A 554 -13.23 28.42 -10.98
C ARG A 554 -12.75 27.06 -10.48
N ILE A 555 -12.78 26.07 -11.37
CA ILE A 555 -12.53 24.67 -11.06
C ILE A 555 -11.39 24.14 -11.91
N LYS A 556 -10.50 23.34 -11.31
CA LYS A 556 -9.50 22.53 -11.99
C LYS A 556 -9.69 21.05 -11.70
N ARG A 557 -9.08 20.21 -12.55
CA ARG A 557 -9.04 18.75 -12.39
C ARG A 557 -8.54 18.35 -11.00
N PRO A 558 -9.01 17.21 -10.47
CA PRO A 558 -8.45 16.65 -9.25
C PRO A 558 -6.99 16.22 -9.51
N GLU A 559 -6.23 16.03 -8.43
CA GLU A 559 -4.85 15.57 -8.55
C GLU A 559 -4.74 14.06 -8.35
N LEU A 560 -3.80 13.46 -9.08
CA LEU A 560 -3.44 12.06 -9.01
C LEU A 560 -1.95 11.91 -8.70
N SER A 561 -1.65 11.08 -7.70
CA SER A 561 -0.30 10.92 -7.15
C SER A 561 0.42 9.66 -7.68
N TYR A 562 1.73 9.58 -7.46
CA TYR A 562 2.52 8.37 -7.74
C TYR A 562 2.15 7.22 -6.76
N PRO A 563 2.09 5.96 -7.22
CA PRO A 563 2.41 5.46 -8.57
C PRO A 563 1.23 5.51 -9.56
N ALA A 564 0.01 5.77 -9.10
CA ALA A 564 -1.19 5.66 -9.94
C ALA A 564 -1.18 6.55 -11.19
N ILE A 565 -0.59 7.74 -11.11
CA ILE A 565 -0.40 8.61 -12.28
C ILE A 565 0.46 7.94 -13.37
N ALA A 566 1.44 7.12 -12.98
CA ALA A 566 2.24 6.34 -13.91
C ALA A 566 1.42 5.26 -14.59
N TYR A 567 0.50 4.62 -13.88
CA TYR A 567 -0.35 3.57 -14.45
C TYR A 567 -1.30 4.07 -15.55
N THR A 568 -1.59 5.38 -15.60
CA THR A 568 -2.45 5.96 -16.64
C THR A 568 -1.85 5.86 -18.04
N GLY A 569 -0.52 5.85 -18.17
CA GLY A 569 0.16 5.89 -19.48
C GLY A 569 0.06 7.22 -20.24
N LYS A 570 -0.60 8.24 -19.68
CA LYS A 570 -0.93 9.52 -20.35
C LYS A 570 0.09 10.65 -20.15
N TYR A 571 1.12 10.40 -19.35
CA TYR A 571 2.22 11.34 -19.11
C TYR A 571 3.57 10.67 -19.41
N THR A 572 4.46 11.38 -20.10
CA THR A 572 5.87 11.01 -20.21
C THR A 572 6.70 11.71 -19.14
N ASN A 573 7.87 11.16 -18.81
CA ASN A 573 8.83 11.75 -17.86
C ASN A 573 8.21 12.18 -16.51
N ILE A 574 7.26 11.40 -15.99
CA ILE A 574 6.48 11.70 -14.78
C ILE A 574 7.36 12.11 -13.60
N GLN A 575 8.46 11.42 -13.40
CA GLN A 575 9.42 11.72 -12.35
C GLN A 575 9.94 13.16 -12.42
N GLN A 576 10.33 13.62 -13.62
CA GLN A 576 10.82 14.99 -13.81
C GLN A 576 9.72 16.02 -13.59
N LYS A 577 8.49 15.75 -14.04
CA LYS A 577 7.35 16.65 -13.83
C LYS A 577 6.99 16.79 -12.35
N LEU A 578 6.97 15.68 -11.61
CA LEU A 578 6.73 15.69 -10.16
C LEU A 578 7.86 16.40 -9.40
N LYS A 579 9.11 16.19 -9.80
CA LYS A 579 10.26 16.90 -9.23
C LYS A 579 10.20 18.40 -9.48
N ALA A 580 9.87 18.83 -10.71
CA ALA A 580 9.71 20.24 -11.04
C ALA A 580 8.58 20.88 -10.20
N LYS A 581 7.47 20.16 -9.98
CA LYS A 581 6.40 20.63 -9.08
C LYS A 581 6.92 20.77 -7.65
N PHE A 582 7.68 19.81 -7.15
CA PHE A 582 8.29 19.89 -5.82
C PHE A 582 9.26 21.07 -5.68
N ASP A 583 10.09 21.31 -6.69
CA ASP A 583 11.05 22.42 -6.71
C ASP A 583 10.37 23.79 -6.79
N SER A 584 9.16 23.84 -7.35
CA SER A 584 8.33 25.06 -7.39
C SER A 584 7.70 25.43 -6.04
N ILE A 585 7.68 24.51 -5.07
CA ILE A 585 7.13 24.77 -3.73
C ILE A 585 8.07 25.74 -2.99
N PRO A 586 7.58 26.94 -2.60
CA PRO A 586 8.41 27.91 -1.90
C PRO A 586 8.87 27.35 -0.55
N LYS A 587 10.16 27.52 -0.25
CA LYS A 587 10.70 27.21 1.08
C LYS A 587 10.18 28.26 2.07
N SER A 588 9.41 27.83 3.06
CA SER A 588 8.95 28.71 4.14
C SER A 588 10.00 28.78 5.25
N ASP A 589 10.38 30.01 5.62
CA ASP A 589 11.26 30.30 6.75
C ASP A 589 10.55 30.06 8.11
N ASP A 590 9.22 30.04 8.13
CA ASP A 590 8.40 29.74 9.32
C ASP A 590 7.98 28.26 9.29
N THR A 591 8.46 27.48 10.26
CA THR A 591 8.14 26.04 10.42
C THR A 591 6.71 25.81 10.85
N ASP A 592 6.05 26.78 11.50
CA ASP A 592 4.72 26.60 12.10
C ASP A 592 3.58 26.96 11.12
N LYS A 593 3.90 27.55 9.96
CA LYS A 593 2.92 28.04 8.97
C LYS A 593 3.12 27.48 7.56
N ARG A 594 3.76 26.33 7.40
CA ARG A 594 3.96 25.78 6.05
C ARG A 594 2.64 25.28 5.46
N PRO A 595 2.25 25.72 4.26
CA PRO A 595 1.15 25.10 3.54
C PRO A 595 1.47 23.62 3.30
N GLN A 596 0.50 22.73 3.46
CA GLN A 596 0.64 21.36 3.00
C GLN A 596 0.55 21.35 1.48
N TYR A 597 1.60 20.87 0.82
CA TYR A 597 1.63 20.72 -0.64
C TYR A 597 1.51 19.26 -1.04
N SER A 598 0.69 19.01 -2.05
CA SER A 598 0.51 17.72 -2.70
C SER A 598 1.50 17.58 -3.86
N ILE A 599 2.31 16.52 -3.87
CA ILE A 599 3.22 16.17 -4.98
C ILE A 599 2.46 15.23 -5.94
N SER A 600 1.68 15.83 -6.83
CA SER A 600 0.74 15.12 -7.71
C SER A 600 0.57 15.86 -9.04
N LEU A 601 0.09 15.21 -10.10
CA LEU A 601 -0.27 15.88 -11.37
C LEU A 601 -1.79 15.89 -11.56
N PRO A 602 -2.36 16.77 -12.40
CA PRO A 602 -3.79 16.71 -12.72
C PRO A 602 -4.18 15.33 -13.26
N ASP A 603 -5.33 14.82 -12.82
CA ASP A 603 -5.81 13.50 -13.21
C ASP A 603 -6.24 13.48 -14.70
N PRO A 604 -5.54 12.74 -15.56
CA PRO A 604 -5.81 12.74 -16.99
C PRO A 604 -7.02 11.86 -17.36
N ASP A 605 -7.59 11.10 -16.42
CA ASP A 605 -8.78 10.26 -16.62
C ASP A 605 -10.08 10.93 -16.15
N VAL A 606 -10.03 12.21 -15.79
CA VAL A 606 -11.23 12.98 -15.39
C VAL A 606 -11.51 14.04 -16.44
N SER A 607 -12.22 13.66 -17.51
CA SER A 607 -12.64 14.61 -18.56
C SER A 607 -13.91 15.39 -18.20
N THR A 608 -14.71 14.90 -17.26
CA THR A 608 -15.98 15.51 -16.87
C THR A 608 -16.19 15.50 -15.35
N PHE A 609 -17.06 16.39 -14.88
CA PHE A 609 -17.56 16.37 -13.51
C PHE A 609 -19.03 16.75 -13.49
N LYS A 610 -19.78 16.25 -12.50
CA LYS A 610 -21.19 16.61 -12.29
C LYS A 610 -21.33 17.55 -11.10
N ILE A 611 -22.25 18.50 -11.21
CA ILE A 611 -22.74 19.30 -10.09
C ILE A 611 -24.17 18.86 -9.80
N ILE A 612 -24.41 18.43 -8.57
CA ILE A 612 -25.73 18.11 -8.03
C ILE A 612 -26.14 19.25 -7.10
N VAL A 613 -27.31 19.82 -7.34
CA VAL A 613 -27.91 20.89 -6.57
C VAL A 613 -29.12 20.32 -5.83
N GLU A 614 -29.03 20.27 -4.51
CA GLU A 614 -30.09 19.84 -3.63
C GLU A 614 -30.72 21.05 -2.93
N VAL A 615 -32.04 21.10 -2.88
CA VAL A 615 -32.78 22.18 -2.21
C VAL A 615 -33.35 21.63 -0.90
N LYS A 616 -33.21 22.40 0.18
CA LYS A 616 -33.75 22.02 1.48
C LYS A 616 -35.29 22.11 1.47
N SER A 617 -35.96 21.02 1.79
CA SER A 617 -37.39 20.94 2.06
C SER A 617 -37.71 21.35 3.51
N LEU A 618 -38.98 21.17 3.92
CA LEU A 618 -39.35 21.31 5.32
C LEU A 618 -38.67 20.25 6.18
N ASP A 619 -38.36 20.60 7.42
CA ASP A 619 -37.78 19.62 8.34
C ASP A 619 -38.75 18.43 8.52
N MET A 620 -38.21 17.20 8.41
CA MET A 620 -38.93 15.92 8.36
C MET A 620 -39.65 15.57 7.05
N ASP A 621 -39.63 16.46 6.04
CA ASP A 621 -40.12 16.15 4.70
C ASP A 621 -38.99 15.56 3.83
N ASN A 622 -38.72 14.28 4.07
CA ASN A 622 -37.59 13.54 3.49
C ASN A 622 -38.02 12.48 2.47
N VAL A 623 -39.31 12.45 2.07
CA VAL A 623 -39.88 11.42 1.19
C VAL A 623 -39.19 11.38 -0.18
N LEU A 624 -38.80 12.55 -0.68
CA LEU A 624 -38.11 12.72 -1.97
C LEU A 624 -36.59 12.86 -1.82
N SER A 625 -36.04 12.68 -0.62
CA SER A 625 -34.58 12.72 -0.41
C SER A 625 -33.95 11.40 -0.82
N ASP A 626 -32.80 11.45 -1.50
CA ASP A 626 -32.01 10.27 -1.88
C ASP A 626 -31.64 9.40 -0.66
N SER A 627 -31.37 10.02 0.49
CA SER A 627 -31.00 9.32 1.72
C SER A 627 -32.21 8.81 2.50
N GLY A 628 -33.39 9.38 2.27
CA GLY A 628 -34.59 9.23 3.11
C GLY A 628 -34.41 9.70 4.56
N LYS A 629 -33.29 10.36 4.90
CA LYS A 629 -32.96 10.79 6.28
C LYS A 629 -32.89 12.31 6.40
N GLU A 630 -32.42 12.97 5.35
CA GLU A 630 -32.20 14.41 5.34
C GLU A 630 -33.31 15.15 4.59
N SER A 631 -33.56 16.40 4.95
CA SER A 631 -34.53 17.27 4.28
C SER A 631 -33.93 17.96 3.04
N TYR A 632 -33.12 17.25 2.26
CA TYR A 632 -32.49 17.75 1.02
C TYR A 632 -32.95 16.89 -0.14
N ILE A 633 -33.48 17.54 -1.18
CA ILE A 633 -34.04 16.89 -2.37
C ILE A 633 -33.25 17.37 -3.59
N VAL A 634 -32.81 16.43 -4.44
CA VAL A 634 -32.12 16.74 -5.69
C VAL A 634 -33.05 17.55 -6.59
N TRP A 635 -32.62 18.75 -6.96
CA TRP A 635 -33.40 19.64 -7.81
C TRP A 635 -32.76 19.81 -9.20
N GLN A 636 -31.43 19.82 -9.30
CA GLN A 636 -30.74 19.90 -10.59
C GLN A 636 -29.49 19.02 -10.57
N GLU A 637 -29.27 18.28 -11.65
CA GLU A 637 -28.02 17.58 -11.93
C GLU A 637 -27.49 18.03 -13.29
N LYS A 638 -26.22 18.43 -13.35
CA LYS A 638 -25.60 18.93 -14.58
C LYS A 638 -24.14 18.53 -14.70
N THR A 639 -23.76 18.02 -15.87
CA THR A 639 -22.39 17.64 -16.21
C THR A 639 -21.66 18.77 -16.95
N PHE A 640 -20.38 18.94 -16.63
CA PHE A 640 -19.47 19.91 -17.24
C PHE A 640 -18.22 19.18 -17.77
N GLU A 641 -17.67 19.69 -18.86
CA GLU A 641 -16.45 19.18 -19.50
C GLU A 641 -15.22 19.96 -19.04
N LEU A 642 -14.08 19.28 -18.98
CA LEU A 642 -12.78 19.82 -18.59
C LEU A 642 -11.83 19.81 -19.79
N GLU A 643 -11.35 20.99 -20.17
CA GLU A 643 -10.38 21.14 -21.25
C GLU A 643 -9.07 20.38 -20.97
N ALA A 644 -8.44 19.89 -22.03
CA ALA A 644 -7.12 19.25 -22.01
C ALA A 644 -6.42 19.43 -23.36
N ASP A 645 -5.08 19.43 -23.32
CA ASP A 645 -4.20 19.38 -24.49
C ASP A 645 -3.35 18.12 -24.36
N GLU A 646 -3.90 17.01 -24.84
CA GLU A 646 -3.29 15.68 -24.78
C GLU A 646 -1.96 15.63 -25.54
N SER A 647 -1.82 16.41 -26.62
CA SER A 647 -0.60 16.44 -27.44
C SER A 647 0.60 17.00 -26.69
N ASN A 648 0.37 17.96 -25.79
CA ASN A 648 1.40 18.53 -24.92
C ASN A 648 1.36 17.97 -23.49
N GLU A 649 0.55 16.93 -23.24
CA GLU A 649 0.31 16.33 -21.92
C GLU A 649 -0.05 17.39 -20.85
N ASN A 650 -0.83 18.39 -21.25
CA ASN A 650 -1.28 19.45 -20.37
C ASN A 650 -2.75 19.22 -20.01
N TYR A 651 -3.01 19.02 -18.72
CA TYR A 651 -4.33 18.75 -18.17
C TYR A 651 -4.71 19.76 -17.08
N ASP A 652 -3.93 20.84 -16.90
CA ASP A 652 -4.07 21.83 -15.81
C ASP A 652 -4.89 23.07 -16.22
N PHE A 653 -5.95 22.87 -17.01
CA PHE A 653 -6.81 23.95 -17.48
C PHE A 653 -7.84 24.38 -16.42
N GLU A 654 -8.15 25.67 -16.40
CA GLU A 654 -9.17 26.26 -15.54
C GLU A 654 -10.53 26.27 -16.25
N THR A 655 -11.53 25.64 -15.63
CA THR A 655 -12.92 25.69 -16.07
C THR A 655 -13.69 26.73 -15.25
N LYS A 656 -14.37 27.63 -15.95
CA LYS A 656 -15.08 28.76 -15.35
C LYS A 656 -16.59 28.56 -15.48
N ILE A 657 -17.28 28.42 -14.35
CA ILE A 657 -18.74 28.25 -14.29
C ILE A 657 -19.38 29.54 -13.78
N LYS A 658 -20.29 30.11 -14.55
CA LYS A 658 -21.07 31.28 -14.15
C LYS A 658 -22.26 30.85 -13.29
N ILE A 659 -22.29 31.33 -12.05
CA ILE A 659 -23.44 31.14 -11.15
C ILE A 659 -24.48 32.21 -11.43
N VAL A 660 -25.71 31.80 -11.75
CA VAL A 660 -26.82 32.71 -12.03
C VAL A 660 -27.98 32.39 -11.09
N TYR A 661 -28.37 33.37 -10.29
CA TYR A 661 -29.54 33.22 -9.44
C TYR A 661 -30.81 33.62 -10.19
N HIS A 662 -31.86 32.81 -10.05
CA HIS A 662 -33.16 33.04 -10.65
C HIS A 662 -34.24 32.90 -9.57
N ASP A 663 -35.23 33.78 -9.61
CA ASP A 663 -36.39 33.70 -8.75
C ASP A 663 -37.42 32.77 -9.36
N PHE A 664 -37.93 31.84 -8.56
CA PHE A 664 -38.92 30.86 -8.98
C PHE A 664 -40.17 31.02 -8.12
N GLU A 665 -41.30 31.34 -8.74
CA GLU A 665 -42.59 31.47 -8.04
C GLU A 665 -42.95 30.18 -7.31
N GLN A 666 -42.74 29.04 -7.97
CA GLN A 666 -42.88 27.70 -7.40
C GLN A 666 -41.70 26.82 -7.84
N ILE A 667 -41.09 26.14 -6.89
CA ILE A 667 -40.08 25.11 -7.15
C ILE A 667 -40.76 23.76 -7.00
N ASP A 668 -40.84 23.02 -8.10
CA ASP A 668 -41.25 21.62 -8.07
C ASP A 668 -40.03 20.76 -7.71
N LEU A 669 -40.07 20.12 -6.55
CA LEU A 669 -39.01 19.22 -6.07
C LEU A 669 -39.20 17.78 -6.56
N GLY A 670 -40.30 17.49 -7.27
CA GLY A 670 -40.56 16.20 -7.91
C GLY A 670 -40.02 16.10 -9.34
N VAL A 671 -39.52 17.20 -9.91
CA VAL A 671 -39.01 17.25 -11.29
C VAL A 671 -37.64 17.94 -11.32
N ASN A 672 -36.65 17.28 -11.91
CA ASN A 672 -35.31 17.85 -12.06
C ASN A 672 -35.33 19.06 -13.02
N TYR A 673 -34.82 20.20 -12.55
CA TYR A 673 -34.59 21.37 -13.35
C TYR A 673 -33.43 21.17 -14.33
N THR A 674 -33.67 21.49 -15.60
CA THR A 674 -32.68 21.35 -16.68
C THR A 674 -32.35 22.71 -17.29
N ASP A 675 -31.05 23.04 -17.36
CA ASP A 675 -30.53 24.18 -18.12
C ASP A 675 -29.39 23.71 -19.02
N ASN A 676 -29.58 23.80 -20.34
CA ASN A 676 -28.61 23.34 -21.34
C ASN A 676 -27.53 24.38 -21.68
N THR A 677 -27.52 25.53 -21.02
CA THR A 677 -26.52 26.58 -21.30
C THR A 677 -25.13 26.13 -20.85
N PRO A 678 -24.11 26.06 -21.73
CA PRO A 678 -22.76 25.65 -21.34
C PRO A 678 -22.16 26.56 -20.27
N ASN A 679 -21.35 26.00 -19.36
CA ASN A 679 -20.60 26.74 -18.34
C ASN A 679 -21.44 27.69 -17.47
N ARG A 680 -22.72 27.37 -17.27
CA ARG A 680 -23.65 28.11 -16.42
C ARG A 680 -24.37 27.17 -15.45
N LEU A 681 -24.48 27.58 -14.20
CA LEU A 681 -25.29 26.91 -13.19
C LEU A 681 -26.37 27.87 -12.68
N VAL A 682 -27.62 27.44 -12.66
CA VAL A 682 -28.75 28.26 -12.21
C VAL A 682 -29.12 27.83 -10.80
N LEU A 683 -29.19 28.78 -9.86
CA LEU A 683 -29.57 28.53 -8.47
C LEU A 683 -30.82 29.33 -8.11
N PRO A 684 -31.74 28.80 -7.28
CA PRO A 684 -32.90 29.55 -6.84
C PRO A 684 -32.52 30.60 -5.79
N TYR A 685 -33.16 31.77 -5.84
CA TYR A 685 -33.11 32.72 -4.72
C TYR A 685 -33.90 32.20 -3.52
N SER A 686 -33.53 32.67 -2.33
CA SER A 686 -34.25 32.49 -1.05
C SER A 686 -34.53 31.03 -0.69
N ARG A 687 -33.59 30.13 -1.00
CA ARG A 687 -33.61 28.71 -0.65
C ARG A 687 -32.27 28.29 -0.07
N ASN A 688 -32.30 27.36 0.89
CA ASN A 688 -31.09 26.70 1.38
C ASN A 688 -30.72 25.60 0.39
N ILE A 689 -29.51 25.69 -0.15
CA ILE A 689 -29.03 24.83 -1.22
C ILE A 689 -27.78 24.10 -0.71
N ARG A 690 -27.68 22.81 -1.03
CA ARG A 690 -26.45 22.04 -0.95
C ARG A 690 -25.98 21.72 -2.36
N ILE A 691 -24.70 21.93 -2.62
CA ILE A 691 -24.07 21.73 -3.92
C ILE A 691 -23.00 20.67 -3.74
N SER A 692 -23.12 19.57 -4.49
CA SER A 692 -22.15 18.48 -4.53
C SER A 692 -21.44 18.49 -5.88
N ILE A 693 -20.14 18.74 -5.88
CA ILE A 693 -19.29 18.74 -7.09
C ILE A 693 -18.52 17.42 -7.12
N VAL A 694 -18.82 16.56 -8.08
CA VAL A 694 -18.34 15.17 -8.13
C VAL A 694 -17.54 14.94 -9.42
N PRO A 695 -16.24 14.58 -9.35
CA PRO A 695 -15.48 14.18 -10.53
C PRO A 695 -15.99 12.85 -11.09
N ILE A 696 -15.98 12.72 -12.41
CA ILE A 696 -16.33 11.47 -13.11
C ILE A 696 -15.06 10.88 -13.73
N VAL A 697 -14.78 9.62 -13.41
CA VAL A 697 -13.66 8.87 -13.99
C VAL A 697 -14.08 8.28 -15.33
N ASP A 698 -13.31 8.57 -16.37
CA ASP A 698 -13.52 8.09 -17.73
C ASP A 698 -13.38 6.56 -17.80
N ASN A 699 -14.18 5.92 -18.65
CA ASN A 699 -14.16 4.46 -18.89
C ASN A 699 -14.34 3.59 -17.63
N ALA A 700 -14.90 4.13 -16.55
CA ALA A 700 -15.21 3.42 -15.30
C ALA A 700 -16.42 2.50 -15.39
N ASP A 701 -16.60 1.81 -16.52
CA ASP A 701 -17.64 0.78 -16.75
C ASP A 701 -17.11 -0.31 -17.70
N GLY A 702 -15.79 -0.36 -17.92
CA GLY A 702 -15.11 -1.25 -18.86
C GLY A 702 -13.82 -1.82 -18.29
N ASP A 703 -12.90 -2.17 -19.18
CA ASP A 703 -11.64 -2.82 -18.80
C ASP A 703 -10.66 -1.85 -18.10
N TYR A 704 -10.66 -0.57 -18.47
CA TYR A 704 -9.70 0.40 -17.93
C TYR A 704 -9.87 0.72 -16.43
N ALA A 705 -11.10 1.02 -15.98
CA ALA A 705 -11.39 1.46 -14.62
C ALA A 705 -12.61 0.72 -14.04
N ALA A 706 -12.57 0.44 -12.73
CA ALA A 706 -13.63 -0.31 -12.08
C ALA A 706 -14.91 0.53 -11.88
N ARG A 707 -16.06 -0.13 -11.96
CA ARG A 707 -17.37 0.55 -11.85
C ARG A 707 -17.59 1.31 -10.55
N PHE A 708 -17.08 0.79 -9.43
CA PHE A 708 -17.24 1.42 -8.12
C PHE A 708 -16.39 2.69 -7.93
N VAL A 709 -15.50 3.03 -8.88
CA VAL A 709 -14.72 4.27 -8.87
C VAL A 709 -15.19 5.33 -9.85
N LYS A 710 -16.31 5.07 -10.56
CA LYS A 710 -16.87 6.01 -11.54
C LYS A 710 -17.09 7.41 -10.98
N GLU A 711 -17.56 7.50 -9.74
CA GLU A 711 -17.73 8.76 -9.02
C GLU A 711 -16.60 8.94 -8.01
N GLY A 712 -15.88 10.05 -8.16
CA GLY A 712 -14.81 10.45 -7.25
C GLY A 712 -15.33 11.05 -5.94
N SER A 713 -14.40 11.62 -5.16
CA SER A 713 -14.74 12.25 -3.88
C SER A 713 -15.47 13.60 -4.09
N PRO A 714 -16.69 13.78 -3.57
CA PRO A 714 -17.44 15.01 -3.76
C PRO A 714 -16.86 16.18 -2.94
N VAL A 715 -16.96 17.40 -3.47
CA VAL A 715 -16.85 18.64 -2.68
C VAL A 715 -18.26 19.12 -2.36
N LEU A 716 -18.55 19.35 -1.08
CA LEU A 716 -19.84 19.86 -0.62
C LEU A 716 -19.72 21.35 -0.31
N LEU A 717 -20.66 22.14 -0.82
CA LEU A 717 -20.81 23.56 -0.52
C LEU A 717 -22.26 23.86 -0.18
N ASN A 718 -22.49 24.68 0.85
CA ASN A 718 -23.81 25.25 1.12
C ASN A 718 -23.96 26.63 0.47
N SER A 719 -25.17 26.94 0.00
CA SER A 719 -25.51 28.26 -0.51
C SER A 719 -26.88 28.73 -0.03
N PHE A 720 -26.96 30.02 0.29
CA PHE A 720 -28.19 30.77 0.46
C PHE A 720 -27.97 32.19 -0.07
N LYS A 721 -28.92 32.70 -0.86
CA LYS A 721 -28.89 34.07 -1.35
C LYS A 721 -30.28 34.68 -1.38
N ILE A 722 -30.45 35.81 -0.71
CA ILE A 722 -31.74 36.51 -0.61
C ILE A 722 -32.08 37.15 -1.96
N ASN A 723 -33.36 37.06 -2.35
CA ASN A 723 -33.87 37.80 -3.50
C ASN A 723 -33.84 39.31 -3.23
N PRO A 724 -33.16 40.14 -4.07
CA PRO A 724 -33.14 41.59 -3.86
C PRO A 724 -34.49 42.29 -4.11
N ASN A 725 -35.48 41.59 -4.68
CA ASN A 725 -36.80 42.16 -5.02
C ASN A 725 -37.94 41.35 -4.39
N GLU A 726 -38.42 41.78 -3.22
CA GLU A 726 -39.54 41.13 -2.49
C GLU A 726 -40.86 41.93 -2.57
N LYS A 727 -41.03 42.80 -3.58
CA LYS A 727 -42.16 43.75 -3.65
C LYS A 727 -43.55 43.10 -3.64
N GLU A 728 -43.65 41.83 -4.01
CA GLU A 728 -44.90 41.08 -4.09
C GLU A 728 -45.08 40.08 -2.94
N LEU A 729 -44.11 39.94 -2.02
CA LEU A 729 -44.15 38.95 -0.94
C LEU A 729 -45.34 39.15 0.02
N LEU A 730 -45.79 40.40 0.17
CA LEU A 730 -46.91 40.81 1.02
C LEU A 730 -47.86 41.74 0.26
N SER A 731 -48.46 41.25 -0.83
CA SER A 731 -49.50 42.01 -1.54
C SER A 731 -50.62 42.47 -0.57
N PRO A 732 -51.08 43.72 -0.64
CA PRO A 732 -51.97 44.30 0.36
C PRO A 732 -53.32 43.56 0.44
N ILE A 733 -53.68 43.12 1.65
CA ILE A 733 -55.02 42.62 1.96
C ILE A 733 -55.87 43.85 2.33
N ALA A 734 -56.98 44.08 1.62
CA ALA A 734 -57.87 45.19 1.90
C ALA A 734 -58.56 45.01 3.27
N GLY A 735 -58.13 45.73 4.31
CA GLY A 735 -58.73 45.57 5.64
C GLY A 735 -58.26 46.45 6.81
N GLY A 736 -57.43 47.48 6.61
CA GLY A 736 -57.04 48.42 7.69
C GLY A 736 -56.15 47.83 8.80
N LEU A 737 -55.84 46.53 8.75
CA LEU A 737 -54.90 45.85 9.63
C LEU A 737 -53.52 45.83 8.97
N ARG A 738 -52.50 46.36 9.66
CA ARG A 738 -51.11 46.27 9.22
C ARG A 738 -50.36 45.31 10.15
N ALA A 739 -49.71 44.30 9.57
CA ALA A 739 -48.92 43.33 10.32
C ALA A 739 -47.43 43.56 10.06
N TYR A 740 -46.65 43.66 11.12
CA TYR A 740 -45.21 43.90 11.08
C TYR A 740 -44.48 42.73 11.74
N PHE A 741 -43.46 42.18 11.08
CA PHE A 741 -42.57 41.19 11.67
C PHE A 741 -41.15 41.76 11.71
N LEU A 742 -40.72 42.17 12.89
CA LEU A 742 -39.42 42.81 13.08
C LEU A 742 -38.38 41.74 13.42
N ARG A 743 -37.28 41.74 12.66
CA ARG A 743 -36.08 40.96 12.95
C ARG A 743 -35.01 41.89 13.54
N PRO A 744 -34.15 41.41 14.45
CA PRO A 744 -32.99 42.20 14.87
C PRO A 744 -32.17 42.55 13.63
N GLY A 745 -31.67 43.79 13.55
CA GLY A 745 -30.67 44.13 12.54
C GLY A 745 -29.45 43.21 12.66
N GLU A 746 -28.80 42.91 11.54
CA GLU A 746 -27.56 42.12 11.52
C GLU A 746 -26.50 42.82 12.39
N GLU A 747 -26.24 42.29 13.59
CA GLU A 747 -25.01 42.64 14.29
C GLU A 747 -23.86 41.90 13.57
N PRO A 748 -22.82 42.60 13.08
CA PRO A 748 -21.63 41.92 12.59
C PRO A 748 -21.07 41.07 13.74
N GLU A 749 -20.62 39.85 13.42
CA GLU A 749 -20.12 38.91 14.42
C GLU A 749 -19.13 39.59 15.35
N SER A 750 -19.47 39.63 16.63
CA SER A 750 -18.69 40.29 17.67
C SER A 750 -17.34 39.62 17.96
N LYS A 751 -16.93 38.61 17.18
CA LYS A 751 -15.65 37.91 17.29
C LYS A 751 -14.48 38.70 16.68
N SER A 752 -14.72 39.76 15.90
CA SER A 752 -13.66 40.57 15.27
C SER A 752 -13.51 42.00 15.82
N VAL A 753 -14.24 42.38 16.87
CA VAL A 753 -14.16 43.73 17.45
C VAL A 753 -13.32 43.72 18.73
N SER A 754 -12.23 44.51 18.76
CA SER A 754 -11.34 44.60 19.92
C SER A 754 -12.12 44.93 21.21
N PRO A 755 -11.69 44.41 22.39
CA PRO A 755 -12.40 44.60 23.65
C PRO A 755 -12.66 46.08 24.00
N MET A 756 -11.79 46.98 23.52
CA MET A 756 -11.87 48.42 23.74
C MET A 756 -12.99 49.09 22.92
N LYS A 757 -13.28 48.62 21.69
CA LYS A 757 -14.42 49.11 20.88
C LYS A 757 -15.78 48.62 21.40
N LYS A 758 -15.84 47.40 21.97
CA LYS A 758 -17.01 46.90 22.72
C LYS A 758 -17.33 47.74 23.96
N LEU A 759 -16.32 48.32 24.61
CA LEU A 759 -16.49 49.22 25.76
C LEU A 759 -17.01 50.61 25.34
N ILE A 760 -16.55 51.13 24.20
CA ILE A 760 -17.02 52.42 23.63
C ILE A 760 -18.46 52.32 23.10
N ALA A 761 -18.85 51.17 22.51
CA ALA A 761 -20.24 50.93 22.10
C ALA A 761 -21.21 50.87 23.29
N LYS A 762 -20.78 50.35 24.45
CA LYS A 762 -21.56 50.34 25.70
C LYS A 762 -21.72 51.73 26.35
N LEU A 763 -20.95 52.73 25.95
CA LEU A 763 -20.98 54.09 26.52
C LEU A 763 -21.98 55.03 25.82
N ASN A 764 -22.51 54.67 24.65
CA ASN A 764 -23.56 55.45 23.98
C ASN A 764 -24.96 55.03 24.46
N LYS A 765 -25.34 55.47 25.66
CA LYS A 765 -26.74 55.44 26.09
C LYS A 765 -27.57 56.42 25.25
N ASN A 766 -28.69 55.92 24.71
CA ASN A 766 -29.78 56.62 24.04
C ASN A 766 -29.67 56.81 22.51
N LYS A 767 -29.75 55.69 21.78
CA LYS A 767 -30.42 55.70 20.48
C LYS A 767 -31.61 54.75 20.55
N THR A 768 -32.79 55.24 20.17
CA THR A 768 -33.93 54.42 19.77
C THR A 768 -33.43 53.30 18.85
N SER A 769 -33.81 52.04 19.08
CA SER A 769 -33.40 50.94 18.20
C SER A 769 -33.89 51.17 16.78
N ALA A 770 -33.16 50.69 15.78
CA ALA A 770 -33.53 50.90 14.37
C ALA A 770 -34.90 50.26 14.06
N GLU A 771 -35.18 49.13 14.68
CA GLU A 771 -36.41 48.34 14.53
C GLU A 771 -37.61 49.07 15.15
N LEU A 772 -37.46 49.64 16.36
CA LEU A 772 -38.51 50.44 16.98
C LEU A 772 -38.77 51.74 16.21
N LYS A 773 -37.70 52.32 15.62
CA LYS A 773 -37.82 53.51 14.77
C LYS A 773 -38.56 53.19 13.46
N GLN A 774 -38.22 52.08 12.80
CA GLN A 774 -38.93 51.61 11.60
C GLN A 774 -40.42 51.37 11.90
N LEU A 775 -40.73 50.69 13.01
CA LEU A 775 -42.11 50.47 13.41
C LEU A 775 -42.86 51.79 13.64
N ALA A 776 -42.22 52.77 14.28
CA ALA A 776 -42.83 54.07 14.51
C ALA A 776 -43.00 54.89 13.22
N ASP A 777 -42.01 54.87 12.33
CA ASP A 777 -42.08 55.57 11.05
C ASP A 777 -43.23 55.00 10.19
N GLU A 778 -43.42 53.68 10.15
CA GLU A 778 -44.50 53.01 9.41
C GLU A 778 -45.91 53.21 9.99
N LEU A 779 -46.01 53.50 11.29
CA LEU A 779 -47.26 53.84 11.96
C LEU A 779 -47.52 55.35 12.01
N ASP A 780 -46.69 56.17 11.36
CA ASP A 780 -46.72 57.63 11.41
C ASP A 780 -46.57 58.23 12.83
N LEU A 781 -45.84 57.53 13.70
CA LEU A 781 -45.57 57.89 15.09
C LEU A 781 -44.15 58.43 15.28
N SER A 782 -43.79 58.76 16.51
CA SER A 782 -42.42 59.13 16.89
C SER A 782 -41.89 58.21 17.98
N ALA A 783 -40.65 57.73 17.81
CA ALA A 783 -40.00 56.84 18.76
C ALA A 783 -38.80 57.49 19.46
N ARG A 784 -38.78 57.40 20.79
CA ARG A 784 -37.67 57.86 21.64
C ARG A 784 -37.31 56.78 22.66
N ASN A 785 -36.09 56.25 22.56
CA ASN A 785 -35.61 55.11 23.36
C ASN A 785 -36.48 53.86 23.16
N LEU A 786 -37.27 53.47 24.17
CA LEU A 786 -38.23 52.36 24.13
C LEU A 786 -39.69 52.84 24.08
N THR A 787 -39.90 54.14 23.90
CA THR A 787 -41.23 54.77 23.92
C THR A 787 -41.67 55.15 22.52
N ILE A 788 -42.89 54.80 22.15
CA ILE A 788 -43.59 55.29 20.97
C ILE A 788 -44.68 56.27 21.43
N GLN A 789 -44.76 57.41 20.76
CA GLN A 789 -45.74 58.47 21.05
C GLN A 789 -46.20 59.16 19.76
N GLY A 790 -47.38 59.79 19.80
CA GLY A 790 -47.87 60.59 18.68
C GLY A 790 -46.91 61.74 18.32
N LYS A 791 -46.92 62.16 17.04
CA LYS A 791 -46.17 63.34 16.58
C LYS A 791 -46.72 64.61 17.24
N ASN A 792 -45.86 65.63 17.39
CA ASN A 792 -46.28 66.92 17.95
C ASN A 792 -47.46 67.50 17.15
N GLY A 793 -48.57 67.79 17.84
CA GLY A 793 -49.80 68.32 17.23
C GLY A 793 -50.89 67.27 16.96
N ASN A 794 -50.59 65.97 17.08
CA ASN A 794 -51.57 64.89 16.91
C ASN A 794 -51.94 64.26 18.26
N ARG A 795 -53.24 64.02 18.50
CA ARG A 795 -53.71 63.29 19.67
C ARG A 795 -53.90 61.82 19.30
N VAL A 796 -52.98 60.97 19.74
CA VAL A 796 -53.01 59.51 19.53
C VAL A 796 -53.30 58.84 20.87
N GLN A 797 -54.15 57.82 20.88
CA GLN A 797 -54.41 57.00 22.05
C GLN A 797 -53.99 55.55 21.77
N PHE A 798 -53.15 54.99 22.63
CA PHE A 798 -52.62 53.64 22.46
C PHE A 798 -53.47 52.63 23.26
N GLY A 799 -53.92 51.58 22.57
CA GLY A 799 -54.38 50.34 23.19
C GLY A 799 -53.42 49.23 22.82
N VAL A 800 -52.72 48.66 23.81
CA VAL A 800 -51.69 47.65 23.56
C VAL A 800 -52.03 46.36 24.32
N SER A 801 -51.84 45.23 23.65
CA SER A 801 -52.14 43.91 24.24
C SER A 801 -51.29 43.66 25.49
N SER A 802 -51.90 43.09 26.54
CA SER A 802 -51.21 42.65 27.75
C SER A 802 -50.17 41.55 27.51
N LYS A 803 -50.14 40.96 26.31
CA LYS A 803 -49.10 40.00 25.89
C LYS A 803 -47.75 40.66 25.58
N LEU A 804 -47.72 41.98 25.34
CA LEU A 804 -46.49 42.75 25.23
C LEU A 804 -46.20 43.40 26.59
N GLN A 805 -45.00 43.25 27.13
CA GLN A 805 -44.65 43.93 28.37
C GLN A 805 -44.45 45.43 28.09
N HIS A 806 -45.39 46.25 28.55
CA HIS A 806 -45.41 47.67 28.28
C HIS A 806 -46.02 48.47 29.44
N THR A 807 -45.73 49.77 29.45
CA THR A 807 -46.35 50.76 30.35
C THR A 807 -46.96 51.86 29.48
N LEU A 808 -48.24 52.17 29.71
CA LEU A 808 -48.92 53.31 29.08
C LEU A 808 -48.79 54.55 29.97
N SER A 809 -48.71 55.73 29.35
CA SER A 809 -48.81 56.99 30.10
C SER A 809 -50.21 57.15 30.72
N PRO A 810 -50.39 57.97 31.78
CA PRO A 810 -51.69 58.16 32.43
C PRO A 810 -52.82 58.59 31.49
N GLU A 811 -52.47 59.27 30.38
CA GLU A 811 -53.40 59.70 29.33
C GLU A 811 -53.46 58.75 28.12
N SER A 812 -52.74 57.62 28.19
CA SER A 812 -52.56 56.63 27.10
C SER A 812 -52.02 57.23 25.79
N GLY A 813 -51.35 58.40 25.86
CA GLY A 813 -50.78 59.11 24.72
C GLY A 813 -49.39 58.61 24.28
N SER A 814 -48.79 57.70 25.06
CA SER A 814 -47.54 57.04 24.71
C SER A 814 -47.49 55.64 25.31
N VAL A 815 -46.75 54.75 24.63
CA VAL A 815 -46.44 53.40 25.09
C VAL A 815 -44.94 53.23 25.24
N THR A 816 -44.49 52.77 26.41
CA THR A 816 -43.10 52.41 26.67
C THR A 816 -42.98 50.90 26.81
N PHE A 817 -42.19 50.25 25.96
CA PHE A 817 -41.93 48.81 26.05
C PHE A 817 -40.84 48.52 27.08
N ALA A 818 -40.93 47.34 27.73
CA ALA A 818 -39.92 46.90 28.70
C ALA A 818 -38.54 46.63 28.06
N SER A 819 -38.52 46.13 26.83
CA SER A 819 -37.31 45.93 26.03
C SER A 819 -37.62 45.88 24.53
N VAL A 820 -36.61 46.04 23.67
CA VAL A 820 -36.75 45.85 22.21
C VAL A 820 -37.12 44.40 21.88
N ASN A 821 -36.69 43.42 22.69
CA ASN A 821 -37.02 42.01 22.46
C ASN A 821 -38.53 41.71 22.54
N GLU A 822 -39.34 42.60 23.12
CA GLU A 822 -40.80 42.44 23.13
C GLU A 822 -41.42 42.57 21.73
N ILE A 823 -40.74 43.27 20.81
CA ILE A 823 -41.21 43.51 19.44
C ILE A 823 -40.52 42.65 18.38
N LEU A 824 -39.42 41.97 18.74
CA LEU A 824 -38.65 41.13 17.82
C LEU A 824 -39.20 39.70 17.75
N HIS A 825 -39.07 39.07 16.58
CA HIS A 825 -39.52 37.69 16.32
C HIS A 825 -41.00 37.44 16.62
N ARG A 826 -41.81 38.50 16.67
CA ARG A 826 -43.26 38.46 16.89
C ARG A 826 -43.96 39.23 15.79
N TRP A 827 -45.13 38.76 15.39
CA TRP A 827 -46.02 39.52 14.53
C TRP A 827 -46.76 40.58 15.35
N ILE A 828 -46.52 41.84 15.03
CA ILE A 828 -47.21 42.99 15.62
C ILE A 828 -48.30 43.40 14.65
N ILE A 829 -49.55 43.24 15.07
CA ILE A 829 -50.69 43.67 14.27
C ILE A 829 -51.14 45.02 14.84
N ALA A 830 -50.99 46.06 14.03
CA ALA A 830 -51.52 47.38 14.31
C ALA A 830 -52.88 47.54 13.62
N ALA A 831 -53.87 47.94 14.40
CA ALA A 831 -55.17 48.37 13.89
C ALA A 831 -55.22 49.89 14.05
N ASP A 832 -55.29 50.59 12.94
CA ASP A 832 -55.50 52.04 12.89
C ASP A 832 -57.01 52.29 12.69
N PHE A 833 -57.63 53.06 13.59
CA PHE A 833 -59.09 53.25 13.65
C PHE A 833 -59.49 54.70 13.40
#